data_AF-H8GHI9-F1
#
_entry.id   AF-H8GHI9-F1
#
_cell.length_a   1.000
_cell.length_b   1.000
_cell.length_c   1.000
_cell.angle_alpha   90.00
_cell.angle_beta   90.00
_cell.angle_gamma   90.00
#
_symmetry.space_group_name_H-M   'P 1'
#
loop_
_entity.id
_entity.type
_entity.pdbx_description
1 polymer ?
#
loop_
_entity_poly.entity_id
_entity_poly.type
_entity_poly.pdbx_seq_one_letter_code
_entity_poly.pdbx_strand_id
1 'polypeptide(L)'
;MTDTLIPRIAGYKALKKLRTVLAIARGCVLLSVLRQENEATISHDQTKRVTYLTELFSHIHREMYHDWKEQLTVKHRPGSMVDPDKRQKFRKAVAGLVLDDEKSRDTAIFDNNGFVIRTDDIAERLAGFYLKMRRIRPFSYGNRITLDFFMTVLGKLPAFKSVYEAGIDFRRLTADDAKALHDPQSSLEELTLAFVHALDPSRTQSLQNQPNAFGKWPEHKAFVGGIPFLSHRAENGVDCLVRIDGGLVPLASVNEGDFVAGKHFADFPGRVSEQVIGYLPGTEALREPGKSEIDGVRSSAGEAAPLFCLDINMLTGLRLPSHTELLELLRQCEGVKTPIFKLANNEALKNRLLIAADGDLRLRRGVEIAYERLGRIAGKLEHAQAAIFEGKAPDPNPKLFMCMGGAGAGKTAVEEIARAECGDNFVIASLDEFRKVSDSYLVLTAASHHSDDYVYVEPFANRLRDMVAEHARTFGYNLLYDGTSIPYHPRYANLVRQFKESGFHTQIAAVDAFIVKPSGREEELFRSGVIDSVKARFDEAGRALPWVITVYKHIRSPESFLNALEDPALDKLALFANDGERGRHYLVAESFLLSDRQVEVLREKQRDGGLADHLRLIIAWRYDSLLNRLSLGDQDRLAGLLARNPAFEESNVAYQIYPVQNGNRVLLIYNTRRMIDFVEKRQLNPHASGEEGLLHKPEALAFHVDPHTKEPWITRLQGSQSG
;
A
#
# COMPACT_ATOMS: atom_id res chain seq x y z
N MET A 1 2.49 37.42 28.71
CA MET A 1 1.24 36.67 28.53
C MET A 1 1.39 35.38 29.28
N THR A 2 0.48 35.14 30.22
CA THR A 2 0.44 33.99 31.12
C THR A 2 0.58 32.69 30.32
N ASP A 3 1.60 31.92 30.67
CA ASP A 3 1.87 30.59 30.15
C ASP A 3 0.71 29.70 30.64
N THR A 4 -0.41 29.69 29.92
CA THR A 4 -1.53 28.80 30.20
C THR A 4 -0.99 27.38 30.07
N LEU A 5 -0.69 26.80 31.23
CA LEU A 5 -0.39 25.39 31.46
C LEU A 5 -1.27 24.57 30.53
N ILE A 6 -0.64 23.81 29.63
CA ILE A 6 -1.37 22.86 28.79
C ILE A 6 -2.20 22.00 29.74
N PRO A 7 -3.53 21.88 29.54
CA PRO A 7 -4.36 21.09 30.43
C PRO A 7 -3.75 19.69 30.60
N ARG A 8 -3.74 19.17 31.83
CA ARG A 8 -3.27 17.82 32.12
C ARG A 8 -4.23 16.82 31.47
N ILE A 9 -3.99 16.50 30.21
CA ILE A 9 -4.77 15.55 29.44
C ILE A 9 -4.29 14.13 29.78
N ALA A 10 -5.22 13.27 30.19
CA ALA A 10 -4.96 11.84 30.35
C ALA A 10 -4.42 11.25 29.03
N GLY A 11 -3.40 10.41 29.09
CA GLY A 11 -2.81 9.84 27.87
C GLY A 11 -1.97 10.81 27.01
N TYR A 12 -1.62 12.01 27.49
CA TYR A 12 -0.82 12.99 26.72
C TYR A 12 0.46 12.40 26.09
N LYS A 13 1.13 11.45 26.76
CA LYS A 13 2.31 10.74 26.21
C LYS A 13 1.96 9.96 24.94
N ALA A 14 0.84 9.24 24.94
CA ALA A 14 0.34 8.50 23.79
C ALA A 14 -0.07 9.46 22.66
N LEU A 15 -0.79 10.53 22.96
CA LEU A 15 -1.16 11.56 21.97
C LEU A 15 0.07 12.21 21.32
N LYS A 16 1.09 12.55 22.12
CA LYS A 16 2.37 13.08 21.62
C LYS A 16 3.04 12.09 20.67
N LYS A 17 3.03 10.79 21.00
CA LYS A 17 3.60 9.74 20.17
C LYS A 17 2.79 9.56 18.87
N LEU A 18 1.46 9.54 18.94
CA LEU A 18 0.56 9.49 17.77
C LEU A 18 0.86 10.64 16.80
N ARG A 19 0.95 11.89 17.30
CA ARG A 19 1.37 13.05 16.48
C ARG A 19 2.70 12.81 15.79
N THR A 20 3.69 12.32 16.52
CA THR A 20 5.04 12.10 15.99
C THR A 20 5.04 11.05 14.88
N VAL A 21 4.35 9.92 15.06
CA VAL A 21 4.35 8.84 14.05
C VAL A 21 3.57 9.22 12.80
N LEU A 22 2.46 9.97 12.94
CA LEU A 22 1.75 10.57 11.80
C LEU A 22 2.65 11.54 11.03
N ALA A 23 3.41 12.38 11.74
CA ALA A 23 4.32 13.33 11.11
C ALA A 23 5.47 12.64 10.36
N ILE A 24 6.05 11.58 10.94
CA ILE A 24 7.07 10.77 10.25
C ILE A 24 6.46 10.12 9.00
N ALA A 25 5.26 9.54 9.09
CA ALA A 25 4.57 8.93 7.97
C ALA A 25 4.33 9.93 6.83
N ARG A 26 3.84 11.15 7.13
CA ARG A 26 3.68 12.24 6.16
C ARG A 26 5.02 12.70 5.58
N GLY A 27 6.07 12.79 6.40
CA GLY A 27 7.43 13.10 5.95
C GLY A 27 7.95 12.15 4.88
N CYS A 28 7.72 10.84 5.02
CA CYS A 28 8.11 9.86 4.00
C CYS A 28 7.42 10.11 2.64
N VAL A 29 6.17 10.58 2.62
CA VAL A 29 5.49 11.02 1.37
C VAL A 29 6.14 12.29 0.86
N LEU A 30 6.23 13.30 1.72
CA LEU A 30 6.63 14.65 1.36
C LEU A 30 8.04 14.68 0.76
N LEU A 31 8.94 13.85 1.28
CA LEU A 31 10.32 13.79 0.78
C LEU A 31 10.37 13.33 -0.68
N SER A 32 9.46 12.44 -1.09
CA SER A 32 9.38 11.99 -2.49
C SER A 32 8.80 13.07 -3.42
N VAL A 33 7.83 13.84 -2.94
CA VAL A 33 7.20 14.95 -3.68
C VAL A 33 8.20 16.09 -3.87
N LEU A 34 8.84 16.54 -2.79
CA LEU A 34 9.80 17.64 -2.85
C LEU A 34 11.00 17.33 -3.77
N ARG A 35 11.41 16.05 -3.89
CA ARG A 35 12.44 15.65 -4.87
C ARG A 35 12.04 15.97 -6.30
N GLN A 36 10.77 15.80 -6.65
CA GLN A 36 10.25 16.07 -7.99
C GLN A 36 10.09 17.58 -8.22
N GLU A 37 9.71 18.34 -7.20
CA GLU A 37 9.48 19.80 -7.29
C GLU A 37 10.79 20.63 -7.33
N ASN A 38 11.88 20.12 -6.76
CA ASN A 38 13.11 20.90 -6.56
C ASN A 38 13.90 21.25 -7.83
N GLU A 39 13.58 20.65 -8.99
CA GLU A 39 14.20 20.98 -10.29
C GLU A 39 13.94 22.43 -10.73
N ALA A 40 12.86 23.06 -10.23
CA ALA A 40 12.50 24.45 -10.56
C ALA A 40 13.31 25.54 -9.81
N THR A 41 14.19 25.17 -8.87
CA THR A 41 14.85 26.12 -7.93
C THR A 41 16.22 26.64 -8.38
N ILE A 42 16.57 26.41 -9.65
CA ILE A 42 17.89 26.72 -10.25
C ILE A 42 18.12 28.23 -10.41
N SER A 43 17.09 29.07 -10.42
CA SER A 43 17.15 30.51 -10.77
C SER A 43 16.98 31.50 -9.60
N HIS A 44 17.23 31.09 -8.36
CA HIS A 44 17.01 31.94 -7.17
C HIS A 44 18.28 32.71 -6.74
N ASP A 45 18.24 34.04 -6.88
CA ASP A 45 19.15 35.01 -6.25
C ASP A 45 19.03 35.05 -4.70
N GLN A 46 19.84 35.87 -4.02
CA GLN A 46 19.85 36.01 -2.55
C GLN A 46 18.44 36.15 -1.92
N THR A 47 17.63 37.10 -2.41
CA THR A 47 16.32 37.40 -1.82
C THR A 47 15.33 36.26 -2.07
N LYS A 48 15.34 35.69 -3.28
CA LYS A 48 14.53 34.52 -3.61
C LYS A 48 14.94 33.30 -2.80
N ARG A 49 16.23 33.10 -2.53
CA ARG A 49 16.74 31.97 -1.74
C ARG A 49 16.27 32.04 -0.29
N VAL A 50 16.39 33.20 0.37
CA VAL A 50 15.91 33.39 1.75
C VAL A 50 14.39 33.18 1.84
N THR A 51 13.64 33.71 0.87
CA THR A 51 12.18 33.55 0.80
C THR A 51 11.81 32.08 0.63
N TYR A 52 12.43 31.40 -0.34
CA TYR A 52 12.21 29.98 -0.58
C TYR A 52 12.51 29.12 0.65
N LEU A 53 13.65 29.30 1.33
CA LEU A 53 14.00 28.50 2.51
C LEU A 53 13.04 28.75 3.68
N THR A 54 12.56 29.99 3.83
CA THR A 54 11.55 30.37 4.82
C THR A 54 10.21 29.67 4.54
N GLU A 55 9.76 29.69 3.29
CA GLU A 55 8.53 29.04 2.85
C GLU A 55 8.66 27.52 2.97
N LEU A 56 9.79 26.94 2.56
CA LEU A 56 10.08 25.51 2.65
C LEU A 56 9.96 25.02 4.09
N PHE A 57 10.57 25.70 5.07
CA PHE A 57 10.48 25.29 6.47
C PHE A 57 9.04 25.31 7.00
N SER A 58 8.27 26.33 6.62
CA SER A 58 6.85 26.46 7.00
C SER A 58 5.97 25.43 6.29
N HIS A 59 6.25 25.15 5.02
CA HIS A 59 5.59 24.12 4.21
C HIS A 59 5.82 22.73 4.79
N ILE A 60 7.07 22.38 5.13
CA ILE A 60 7.41 21.10 5.78
C ILE A 60 6.57 20.91 7.05
N HIS A 61 6.52 21.90 7.93
CA HIS A 61 5.70 21.78 9.14
C HIS A 61 4.20 21.67 8.81
N ARG A 62 3.71 22.41 7.80
CA ARG A 62 2.29 22.36 7.41
C ARG A 62 1.87 20.95 6.97
N GLU A 63 2.65 20.35 6.07
CA GLU A 63 2.33 19.03 5.50
C GLU A 63 2.57 17.90 6.49
N MET A 64 3.69 17.92 7.23
CA MET A 64 3.98 16.86 8.20
C MET A 64 2.95 16.81 9.34
N TYR A 65 2.38 17.94 9.75
CA TYR A 65 1.42 17.99 10.86
C TYR A 65 -0.03 18.20 10.40
N HIS A 66 -0.34 17.90 9.13
CA HIS A 66 -1.68 18.02 8.57
C HIS A 66 -2.74 17.29 9.41
N ASP A 67 -2.46 16.04 9.80
CA ASP A 67 -3.36 15.17 10.57
C ASP A 67 -3.55 15.59 12.04
N TRP A 68 -2.89 16.66 12.48
CA TRP A 68 -2.91 17.13 13.87
C TRP A 68 -3.48 18.55 14.04
N LYS A 69 -3.98 19.17 12.97
CA LYS A 69 -4.32 20.61 12.94
C LYS A 69 -5.44 21.08 13.89
N GLU A 70 -6.38 20.21 14.26
CA GLU A 70 -7.58 20.54 15.06
C GLU A 70 -7.57 19.96 16.49
N GLN A 71 -6.40 19.53 16.97
CA GLN A 71 -6.26 18.84 18.25
C GLN A 71 -6.25 19.79 19.45
N LEU A 72 -6.78 19.35 20.61
CA LEU A 72 -6.80 20.15 21.85
C LEU A 72 -5.38 20.56 22.31
N THR A 73 -4.38 19.76 21.96
CA THR A 73 -2.96 19.99 22.30
C THR A 73 -2.28 21.05 21.43
N VAL A 74 -3.00 21.68 20.49
CA VAL A 74 -2.46 22.58 19.47
C VAL A 74 -2.95 24.01 19.70
N LYS A 75 -2.02 24.97 19.68
CA LYS A 75 -2.31 26.40 19.89
C LYS A 75 -2.31 27.23 18.59
N HIS A 76 -1.97 26.62 17.46
CA HIS A 76 -1.90 27.30 16.16
C HIS A 76 -1.98 26.31 14.99
N ARG A 77 -2.43 26.80 13.83
CA ARG A 77 -2.42 26.01 12.59
C ARG A 77 -1.00 25.54 12.23
N PRO A 78 -0.82 24.32 11.70
CA PRO A 78 0.46 23.87 11.18
C PRO A 78 1.10 24.88 10.21
N GLY A 79 2.41 25.10 10.33
CA GLY A 79 3.17 26.04 9.50
C GLY A 79 3.09 27.51 9.94
N SER A 80 2.21 27.86 10.89
CA SER A 80 2.09 29.23 11.39
C SER A 80 3.01 29.52 12.57
N MET A 81 3.93 30.47 12.41
CA MET A 81 4.82 30.95 13.48
C MET A 81 4.16 32.10 14.25
N VAL A 82 3.40 31.80 15.30
CA VAL A 82 2.56 32.82 15.99
C VAL A 82 3.34 33.83 16.83
N ASP A 83 4.50 33.47 17.34
CA ASP A 83 5.35 34.32 18.19
C ASP A 83 6.20 35.28 17.34
N PRO A 84 5.99 36.61 17.42
CA PRO A 84 6.70 37.58 16.58
C PRO A 84 8.22 37.59 16.77
N ASP A 85 8.70 37.42 18.02
CA ASP A 85 10.12 37.45 18.35
C ASP A 85 10.81 36.21 17.79
N LYS A 86 10.20 35.04 17.96
CA LYS A 86 10.70 33.80 17.35
C LYS A 86 10.67 33.87 15.84
N ARG A 87 9.63 34.45 15.23
CA ARG A 87 9.54 34.65 13.78
C ARG A 87 10.65 35.57 13.27
N GLN A 88 10.99 36.64 13.99
CA GLN A 88 12.10 37.52 13.63
C GLN A 88 13.45 36.80 13.75
N LYS A 89 13.70 36.08 14.86
CA LYS A 89 14.93 35.29 15.05
C LYS A 89 15.08 34.19 14.00
N PHE A 90 13.98 33.52 13.66
CA PHE A 90 13.92 32.53 12.58
C PHE A 90 14.36 33.12 11.24
N ARG A 91 13.75 34.25 10.82
CA ARG A 91 14.12 34.91 9.56
C ARG A 91 15.59 35.31 9.52
N LYS A 92 16.14 35.82 10.63
CA LYS A 92 17.58 36.13 10.74
C LYS A 92 18.45 34.88 10.64
N ALA A 93 18.04 33.76 11.24
CA ALA A 93 18.78 32.51 11.15
C ALA A 93 18.79 31.94 9.72
N VAL A 94 17.66 31.99 9.01
CA VAL A 94 17.57 31.57 7.60
C VAL A 94 18.35 32.51 6.69
N ALA A 95 18.26 33.83 6.91
CA ALA A 95 19.05 34.81 6.15
C ALA A 95 20.55 34.57 6.31
N GLY A 96 21.01 34.16 7.49
CA GLY A 96 22.41 33.83 7.73
C GLY A 96 22.94 32.61 6.96
N LEU A 97 22.08 31.81 6.31
CA LEU A 97 22.50 30.76 5.38
C LEU A 97 22.91 31.32 4.01
N VAL A 98 22.59 32.57 3.71
CA VAL A 98 22.96 33.23 2.46
C VAL A 98 23.96 34.34 2.79
N LEU A 99 24.99 34.45 1.97
CA LEU A 99 25.99 35.49 2.11
C LEU A 99 25.32 36.87 1.98
N ASP A 100 25.69 37.78 2.87
CA ASP A 100 25.22 39.16 2.96
C ASP A 100 26.34 39.97 3.63
N ASP A 101 27.24 40.51 2.81
CA ASP A 101 28.48 41.18 3.24
C ASP A 101 29.34 40.35 4.22
N GLU A 102 30.20 41.00 5.02
CA GLU A 102 31.07 40.37 6.03
C GLU A 102 30.28 39.72 7.19
N LYS A 103 29.00 40.03 7.39
CA LYS A 103 28.24 39.65 8.60
C LYS A 103 27.81 38.19 8.66
N SER A 104 27.63 37.54 7.50
CA SER A 104 27.26 36.12 7.41
C SER A 104 28.38 35.26 6.84
N ARG A 105 29.59 35.79 6.70
CA ARG A 105 30.75 35.10 6.10
C ARG A 105 31.04 33.75 6.74
N ASP A 106 30.86 33.62 8.05
CA ASP A 106 31.14 32.40 8.81
C ASP A 106 29.92 31.47 8.97
N THR A 107 28.76 31.85 8.43
CA THR A 107 27.51 31.05 8.54
C THR A 107 26.88 30.71 7.21
N ALA A 108 27.20 31.46 6.16
CA ALA A 108 26.59 31.33 4.84
C ALA A 108 26.99 30.02 4.18
N ILE A 109 26.02 29.32 3.60
CA ILE A 109 26.24 28.15 2.75
C ILE A 109 25.88 28.44 1.29
N PHE A 110 25.16 29.53 1.03
CA PHE A 110 24.88 30.06 -0.30
C PHE A 110 25.57 31.42 -0.50
N ASP A 111 26.07 31.72 -1.70
CA ASP A 111 26.54 33.05 -2.08
C ASP A 111 25.37 34.00 -2.43
N ASN A 112 25.66 35.26 -2.75
CA ASN A 112 24.65 36.27 -3.10
C ASN A 112 23.90 35.94 -4.40
N ASN A 113 24.44 35.06 -5.23
CA ASN A 113 23.80 34.57 -6.45
C ASN A 113 22.98 33.29 -6.20
N GLY A 114 22.98 32.78 -4.96
CA GLY A 114 22.25 31.60 -4.55
C GLY A 114 22.93 30.27 -4.89
N PHE A 115 24.21 30.27 -5.28
CA PHE A 115 25.03 29.07 -5.46
C PHE A 115 25.58 28.60 -4.11
N VAL A 116 25.77 27.29 -3.96
CA VAL A 116 26.37 26.75 -2.74
C VAL A 116 27.87 27.04 -2.71
N ILE A 117 28.38 27.46 -1.56
CA ILE A 117 29.78 27.78 -1.35
C ILE A 117 30.52 26.51 -0.92
N ARG A 118 31.55 26.12 -1.68
CA ARG A 118 32.46 25.04 -1.26
C ARG A 118 33.39 25.57 -0.16
N THR A 119 33.29 24.98 1.02
CA THR A 119 34.08 25.32 2.21
C THR A 119 34.46 24.06 2.99
N ASP A 120 35.56 24.13 3.72
CA ASP A 120 36.05 23.04 4.58
C ASP A 120 35.28 22.95 5.91
N ASP A 121 34.66 24.06 6.34
CA ASP A 121 33.91 24.21 7.60
C ASP A 121 32.38 24.01 7.40
N ILE A 122 31.92 23.45 6.29
CA ILE A 122 30.49 23.29 5.98
C ILE A 122 29.70 22.58 7.09
N ALA A 123 30.30 21.58 7.73
CA ALA A 123 29.66 20.86 8.83
C ALA A 123 29.41 21.77 10.05
N GLU A 124 30.36 22.66 10.35
CA GLU A 124 30.25 23.63 11.43
C GLU A 124 29.17 24.69 11.13
N ARG A 125 29.10 25.18 9.88
CA ARG A 125 28.05 26.11 9.44
C ARG A 125 26.65 25.50 9.61
N LEU A 126 26.48 24.24 9.17
CA LEU A 126 25.22 23.50 9.32
C LEU A 126 24.88 23.25 10.79
N ALA A 127 25.86 22.85 11.61
CA ALA A 127 25.70 22.66 13.05
C ALA A 127 25.30 23.96 13.77
N GLY A 128 25.93 25.07 13.42
CA GLY A 128 25.62 26.39 13.95
C GLY A 128 24.18 26.84 13.61
N PHE A 129 23.73 26.60 12.37
CA PHE A 129 22.34 26.83 11.98
C PHE A 129 21.38 25.92 12.77
N TYR A 130 21.68 24.64 12.85
CA TYR A 130 20.88 23.65 13.56
C TYR A 130 20.72 24.02 15.05
N LEU A 131 21.82 24.35 15.74
CA LEU A 131 21.83 24.81 17.14
C LEU A 131 20.98 26.07 17.35
N LYS A 132 21.12 27.07 16.46
CA LYS A 132 20.29 28.29 16.51
C LYS A 132 18.81 27.95 16.39
N MET A 133 18.45 27.13 15.40
CA MET A 133 17.07 26.73 15.13
C MET A 133 16.43 25.94 16.29
N ARG A 134 17.20 25.04 16.93
CA ARG A 134 16.78 24.31 18.13
C ARG A 134 16.43 25.23 19.30
N ARG A 135 17.10 26.38 19.44
CA ARG A 135 16.84 27.37 20.48
C ARG A 135 15.63 28.24 20.13
N ILE A 136 15.49 28.63 18.85
CA ILE A 136 14.39 29.49 18.39
C ILE A 136 13.04 28.80 18.56
N ARG A 137 12.92 27.53 18.14
CA ARG A 137 11.67 26.74 18.18
C ARG A 137 10.47 27.54 17.65
N PRO A 138 10.46 27.89 16.34
CA PRO A 138 9.48 28.81 15.76
C PRO A 138 8.02 28.36 15.89
N PHE A 139 7.78 27.07 16.10
CA PHE A 139 6.46 26.49 16.33
C PHE A 139 6.26 26.09 17.80
N SER A 140 5.02 25.94 18.25
CA SER A 140 4.74 25.44 19.61
C SER A 140 4.92 23.92 19.77
N TYR A 141 4.89 23.19 18.66
CA TYR A 141 5.14 21.75 18.60
C TYR A 141 5.95 21.38 17.35
N GLY A 142 6.39 20.13 17.26
CA GLY A 142 6.92 19.56 16.03
C GLY A 142 8.31 20.03 15.53
N ASN A 143 8.86 21.11 16.10
CA ASN A 143 10.10 21.74 15.62
C ASN A 143 11.26 20.78 15.34
N ARG A 144 11.50 19.79 16.20
CA ARG A 144 12.66 18.89 16.09
C ARG A 144 12.62 18.08 14.78
N ILE A 145 11.52 17.37 14.54
CA ILE A 145 11.36 16.55 13.33
C ILE A 145 11.31 17.43 12.08
N THR A 146 10.67 18.61 12.16
CA THR A 146 10.68 19.59 11.06
C THR A 146 12.09 20.04 10.72
N LEU A 147 12.93 20.31 11.72
CA LEU A 147 14.32 20.71 11.52
C LEU A 147 15.14 19.58 10.92
N ASP A 148 15.02 18.35 11.45
CA ASP A 148 15.72 17.19 10.90
C ASP A 148 15.36 16.97 9.42
N PHE A 149 14.06 17.05 9.10
CA PHE A 149 13.55 16.96 7.74
C PHE A 149 14.07 18.08 6.84
N PHE A 150 14.07 19.33 7.33
CA PHE A 150 14.58 20.48 6.60
C PHE A 150 16.07 20.30 6.26
N MET A 151 16.90 19.82 7.19
CA MET A 151 18.32 19.56 6.92
C MET A 151 18.50 18.48 5.84
N THR A 152 17.73 17.40 5.90
CA THR A 152 17.76 16.36 4.85
C THR A 152 17.31 16.89 3.49
N VAL A 153 16.28 17.74 3.42
CA VAL A 153 15.82 18.35 2.17
C VAL A 153 16.85 19.36 1.65
N LEU A 154 17.44 20.17 2.53
CA LEU A 154 18.49 21.12 2.19
C LEU A 154 19.67 20.42 1.49
N GLY A 155 20.11 19.29 2.04
CA GLY A 155 21.16 18.45 1.46
C GLY A 155 20.76 17.74 0.15
N LYS A 156 19.48 17.77 -0.23
CA LYS A 156 18.95 17.20 -1.47
C LYS A 156 18.60 18.24 -2.53
N LEU A 157 18.73 19.53 -2.24
CA LEU A 157 18.55 20.57 -3.23
C LEU A 157 19.57 20.38 -4.36
N PRO A 158 19.19 20.56 -5.65
CA PRO A 158 20.13 20.45 -6.77
C PRO A 158 21.38 21.33 -6.59
N ALA A 159 21.20 22.56 -6.10
CA ALA A 159 22.30 23.49 -5.82
C ALA A 159 23.26 23.00 -4.72
N PHE A 160 22.77 22.24 -3.73
CA PHE A 160 23.62 21.64 -2.70
C PHE A 160 24.36 20.42 -3.25
N LYS A 161 23.64 19.53 -3.94
CA LYS A 161 24.23 18.32 -4.52
C LYS A 161 25.25 18.60 -5.62
N SER A 162 25.20 19.75 -6.29
CA SER A 162 26.23 20.13 -7.27
C SER A 162 27.60 20.42 -6.64
N VAL A 163 27.67 20.66 -5.33
CA VAL A 163 28.92 20.93 -4.59
C VAL A 163 29.23 19.79 -3.62
N TYR A 164 28.22 19.31 -2.90
CA TYR A 164 28.29 18.23 -1.92
C TYR A 164 27.40 17.07 -2.38
N GLU A 165 27.89 16.30 -3.36
CA GLU A 165 27.13 15.27 -4.08
C GLU A 165 26.45 14.24 -3.17
N ALA A 166 27.14 13.85 -2.09
CA ALA A 166 26.65 12.88 -1.11
C ALA A 166 25.45 13.37 -0.28
N GLY A 167 25.19 14.69 -0.26
CA GLY A 167 24.12 15.32 0.50
C GLY A 167 24.20 15.05 2.01
N ILE A 168 23.11 15.39 2.71
CA ILE A 168 22.95 15.15 4.16
C ILE A 168 22.06 13.93 4.39
N ASP A 169 22.58 12.92 5.09
CA ASP A 169 21.84 11.69 5.42
C ASP A 169 22.07 11.26 6.87
N PHE A 170 21.02 11.33 7.70
CA PHE A 170 21.15 10.97 9.11
C PHE A 170 21.16 9.46 9.40
N ARG A 171 21.09 8.61 8.38
CA ARG A 171 21.38 7.17 8.55
C ARG A 171 22.87 6.91 8.78
N ARG A 172 23.72 7.89 8.44
CA ARG A 172 25.18 7.82 8.60
C ARG A 172 25.66 8.22 9.99
N LEU A 173 24.75 8.57 10.91
CA LEU A 173 25.08 8.96 12.28
C LEU A 173 25.53 7.76 13.12
N THR A 174 26.32 8.03 14.17
CA THR A 174 26.52 7.14 15.32
C THR A 174 25.44 7.34 16.38
N ALA A 175 25.37 6.42 17.35
CA ALA A 175 24.46 6.56 18.49
C ALA A 175 24.68 7.87 19.27
N ASP A 176 25.94 8.31 19.43
CA ASP A 176 26.25 9.54 20.16
C ASP A 176 25.91 10.79 19.35
N ASP A 177 26.09 10.77 18.03
CA ASP A 177 25.61 11.85 17.17
C ASP A 177 24.09 12.01 17.25
N ALA A 178 23.35 10.89 17.24
CA ALA A 178 21.90 10.89 17.34
C ALA A 178 21.41 11.45 18.69
N LYS A 179 22.11 11.14 19.79
CA LYS A 179 21.88 11.77 21.09
C LYS A 179 22.19 13.27 21.04
N ALA A 180 23.34 13.64 20.49
CA ALA A 180 23.82 15.02 20.47
C ALA A 180 22.89 15.98 19.68
N LEU A 181 22.39 15.54 18.53
CA LEU A 181 21.40 16.31 17.76
C LEU A 181 20.17 16.67 18.59
N HIS A 182 19.84 15.86 19.60
CA HIS A 182 18.57 15.92 20.30
C HIS A 182 18.67 16.26 21.79
N ASP A 183 19.86 16.27 22.38
CA ASP A 183 20.15 16.76 23.74
C ASP A 183 20.30 18.29 23.76
N PRO A 184 19.41 19.04 24.45
CA PRO A 184 19.48 20.50 24.51
C PRO A 184 20.81 21.08 25.02
N GLN A 185 21.64 20.30 25.70
CA GLN A 185 22.93 20.73 26.25
C GLN A 185 24.11 20.49 25.32
N SER A 186 23.90 19.87 24.15
CA SER A 186 25.01 19.56 23.26
C SER A 186 25.77 20.78 22.76
N SER A 187 27.09 20.63 22.69
CA SER A 187 28.00 21.68 22.25
C SER A 187 27.96 21.87 20.74
N LEU A 188 28.57 22.96 20.25
CA LEU A 188 28.70 23.17 18.80
C LEU A 188 29.59 22.08 18.19
N GLU A 189 30.66 21.68 18.87
CA GLU A 189 31.62 20.66 18.43
C GLU A 189 30.94 19.29 18.25
N GLU A 190 30.10 18.87 19.21
CA GLU A 190 29.35 17.62 19.12
C GLU A 190 28.39 17.62 17.92
N LEU A 191 27.73 18.75 17.67
CA LEU A 191 26.83 18.90 16.52
C LEU A 191 27.61 18.95 15.20
N THR A 192 28.77 19.61 15.17
CA THR A 192 29.66 19.64 14.01
C THR A 192 30.11 18.23 13.65
N LEU A 193 30.51 17.41 14.64
CA LEU A 193 30.87 16.01 14.41
C LEU A 193 29.70 15.21 13.81
N ALA A 194 28.48 15.40 14.33
CA ALA A 194 27.28 14.76 13.78
C ALA A 194 27.04 15.14 12.30
N PHE A 195 27.27 16.40 11.91
CA PHE A 195 27.14 16.81 10.51
C PHE A 195 28.28 16.33 9.62
N VAL A 196 29.52 16.23 10.13
CA VAL A 196 30.64 15.58 9.43
C VAL A 196 30.23 14.14 9.07
N HIS A 197 29.73 13.39 10.06
CA HIS A 197 29.26 12.02 9.85
C HIS A 197 28.07 11.95 8.89
N ALA A 198 27.10 12.87 8.95
CA ALA A 198 25.95 12.91 8.05
C ALA A 198 26.33 13.21 6.59
N LEU A 199 27.43 13.95 6.36
CA LEU A 199 27.95 14.31 5.03
C LEU A 199 28.88 13.24 4.45
N ASP A 200 29.44 12.34 5.27
CA ASP A 200 30.42 11.33 4.86
C ASP A 200 29.77 10.11 4.18
N PRO A 201 29.86 9.94 2.85
CA PRO A 201 29.24 8.83 2.15
C PRO A 201 29.82 7.46 2.55
N SER A 202 31.05 7.40 3.07
CA SER A 202 31.70 6.14 3.48
C SER A 202 31.03 5.46 4.67
N ARG A 203 30.20 6.20 5.43
CA ARG A 203 29.42 5.70 6.57
C ARG A 203 28.07 5.11 6.17
N THR A 204 27.74 5.11 4.88
CA THR A 204 26.44 4.62 4.39
C THR A 204 26.34 3.11 4.62
N GLN A 205 25.31 2.69 5.36
CA GLN A 205 25.00 1.29 5.58
C GLN A 205 24.05 0.76 4.51
N SER A 206 24.34 -0.43 3.99
CA SER A 206 23.50 -1.13 3.02
C SER A 206 22.52 -2.08 3.71
N LEU A 207 21.37 -2.31 3.08
CA LEU A 207 20.44 -3.37 3.48
C LEU A 207 21.12 -4.73 3.25
N GLN A 208 21.33 -5.49 4.32
CA GLN A 208 21.88 -6.84 4.26
C GLN A 208 20.74 -7.84 4.02
N ASN A 209 20.52 -8.19 2.75
CA ASN A 209 19.53 -9.19 2.37
C ASN A 209 20.18 -10.56 2.20
N GLN A 210 19.64 -11.58 2.88
CA GLN A 210 19.98 -12.97 2.62
C GLN A 210 19.06 -13.53 1.51
N PRO A 211 19.58 -14.24 0.49
CA PRO A 211 18.77 -14.85 -0.55
C PRO A 211 17.70 -15.79 0.05
N ASN A 212 16.44 -15.61 -0.35
CA ASN A 212 15.31 -16.44 0.09
C ASN A 212 15.13 -16.51 1.62
N ALA A 213 15.46 -15.46 2.38
CA ALA A 213 15.32 -15.51 3.85
C ALA A 213 13.87 -15.65 4.36
N PHE A 214 12.86 -15.35 3.54
CA PHE A 214 11.47 -15.73 3.82
C PHE A 214 11.08 -17.14 3.37
N GLY A 215 11.94 -17.84 2.63
CA GLY A 215 11.67 -19.13 1.97
C GLY A 215 11.56 -19.00 0.44
N LYS A 216 11.72 -20.13 -0.26
CA LYS A 216 11.57 -20.23 -1.72
C LYS A 216 10.20 -20.84 -2.05
N TRP A 217 9.50 -20.27 -3.03
CA TRP A 217 8.27 -20.88 -3.56
C TRP A 217 8.60 -22.05 -4.51
N PRO A 218 7.85 -23.16 -4.45
CA PRO A 218 8.06 -24.33 -5.31
C PRO A 218 7.48 -24.10 -6.72
N GLU A 219 8.03 -23.14 -7.44
CA GLU A 219 7.66 -22.87 -8.84
C GLU A 219 8.55 -23.72 -9.77
N HIS A 220 8.00 -24.80 -10.29
CA HIS A 220 8.62 -25.71 -11.26
C HIS A 220 8.38 -25.24 -12.71
N LYS A 221 9.32 -24.45 -13.22
CA LYS A 221 9.31 -24.04 -14.64
C LYS A 221 10.48 -24.63 -15.40
N ALA A 222 10.23 -24.99 -16.66
CA ALA A 222 11.25 -25.39 -17.62
C ALA A 222 11.24 -24.41 -18.80
N PHE A 223 12.43 -24.14 -19.33
CA PHE A 223 12.59 -23.30 -20.52
C PHE A 223 12.95 -24.18 -21.71
N VAL A 224 12.25 -24.02 -22.83
CA VAL A 224 12.57 -24.66 -24.11
C VAL A 224 12.68 -23.58 -25.16
N GLY A 225 13.85 -23.41 -25.80
CA GLY A 225 14.08 -22.33 -26.75
C GLY A 225 13.84 -20.93 -26.15
N GLY A 226 14.04 -20.76 -24.84
CA GLY A 226 13.79 -19.52 -24.10
C GLY A 226 12.32 -19.26 -23.72
N ILE A 227 11.39 -20.17 -24.04
CA ILE A 227 9.96 -20.04 -23.71
C ILE A 227 9.69 -20.77 -22.38
N PRO A 228 9.05 -20.11 -21.39
CA PRO A 228 8.75 -20.74 -20.11
C PRO A 228 7.48 -21.60 -20.16
N PHE A 229 7.62 -22.85 -19.74
CA PHE A 229 6.54 -23.82 -19.62
C PHE A 229 6.37 -24.26 -18.18
N LEU A 230 5.12 -24.61 -17.84
CA LEU A 230 4.80 -25.31 -16.61
C LEU A 230 5.47 -26.69 -16.65
N SER A 231 6.20 -27.05 -15.60
CA SER A 231 6.83 -28.36 -15.49
C SER A 231 6.43 -29.10 -14.22
N HIS A 232 6.52 -30.42 -14.30
CA HIS A 232 6.22 -31.31 -13.20
C HIS A 232 7.11 -32.56 -13.30
N ARG A 233 7.58 -33.06 -12.17
CA ARG A 233 8.35 -34.30 -12.12
C ARG A 233 7.40 -35.45 -11.80
N ALA A 234 7.18 -36.33 -12.78
CA ALA A 234 6.28 -37.47 -12.63
C ALA A 234 6.77 -38.45 -11.53
N GLU A 235 5.88 -39.32 -11.05
CA GLU A 235 6.19 -40.30 -9.97
C GLU A 235 7.37 -41.21 -10.28
N ASN A 236 7.58 -41.52 -11.58
CA ASN A 236 8.72 -42.29 -12.07
C ASN A 236 10.03 -41.49 -12.17
N GLY A 237 10.03 -40.23 -11.72
CA GLY A 237 11.18 -39.33 -11.69
C GLY A 237 11.47 -38.58 -12.99
N VAL A 238 10.65 -38.72 -14.03
CA VAL A 238 10.82 -38.05 -15.33
C VAL A 238 10.34 -36.60 -15.27
N ASP A 239 11.19 -35.66 -15.68
CA ASP A 239 10.83 -34.26 -15.83
C ASP A 239 9.94 -34.07 -17.06
N CYS A 240 8.75 -33.50 -16.84
CA CYS A 240 7.72 -33.33 -17.85
C CYS A 240 7.32 -31.86 -17.98
N LEU A 241 6.94 -31.46 -19.19
CA LEU A 241 6.12 -30.29 -19.43
C LEU A 241 4.65 -30.66 -19.24
N VAL A 242 3.85 -29.71 -18.79
CA VAL A 242 2.42 -29.91 -18.52
C VAL A 242 1.58 -29.33 -19.67
N ARG A 243 0.57 -30.06 -20.13
CA ARG A 243 -0.45 -29.58 -21.08
C ARG A 243 -1.58 -28.84 -20.38
N ILE A 244 -2.35 -28.04 -21.13
CA ILE A 244 -3.52 -27.32 -20.58
C ILE A 244 -4.62 -28.24 -20.05
N ASP A 245 -4.65 -29.51 -20.44
CA ASP A 245 -5.56 -30.54 -19.95
C ASP A 245 -4.92 -31.43 -18.86
N GLY A 246 -3.75 -31.05 -18.35
CA GLY A 246 -2.99 -31.77 -17.33
C GLY A 246 -2.11 -32.92 -17.84
N GLY A 247 -2.07 -33.19 -19.16
CA GLY A 247 -1.19 -34.23 -19.69
C GLY A 247 0.30 -33.95 -19.45
N LEU A 248 1.07 -34.97 -19.06
CA LEU A 248 2.50 -34.90 -18.80
C LEU A 248 3.30 -35.36 -20.00
N VAL A 249 4.05 -34.43 -20.61
CA VAL A 249 4.88 -34.66 -21.79
C VAL A 249 6.35 -34.66 -21.38
N PRO A 250 7.13 -35.75 -21.59
CA PRO A 250 8.53 -35.80 -21.21
C PRO A 250 9.32 -34.64 -21.81
N LEU A 251 10.12 -33.95 -21.00
CA LEU A 251 10.93 -32.82 -21.49
C LEU A 251 11.87 -33.27 -22.63
N ALA A 252 12.40 -34.49 -22.54
CA ALA A 252 13.29 -35.07 -23.54
C ALA A 252 12.61 -35.36 -24.90
N SER A 253 11.27 -35.42 -24.97
CA SER A 253 10.56 -35.60 -26.25
C SER A 253 10.31 -34.31 -27.01
N VAL A 254 10.62 -33.16 -26.40
CA VAL A 254 10.35 -31.83 -26.97
C VAL A 254 11.63 -31.24 -27.53
N ASN A 255 11.68 -30.97 -28.83
CA ASN A 255 12.86 -30.38 -29.47
C ASN A 255 12.71 -28.86 -29.60
N GLU A 256 13.78 -28.11 -29.35
CA GLU A 256 13.77 -26.66 -29.51
C GLU A 256 13.40 -26.22 -30.94
N GLY A 257 13.79 -27.03 -31.94
CA GLY A 257 13.47 -26.78 -33.35
C GLY A 257 11.98 -26.83 -33.70
N ASP A 258 11.13 -27.35 -32.80
CA ASP A 258 9.67 -27.31 -32.99
C ASP A 258 9.08 -25.91 -32.73
N PHE A 259 9.80 -25.03 -32.04
CA PHE A 259 9.39 -23.66 -31.73
C PHE A 259 9.94 -22.67 -32.76
N VAL A 260 9.32 -22.65 -33.95
CA VAL A 260 9.75 -21.79 -35.07
C VAL A 260 9.62 -20.30 -34.73
N ALA A 261 10.72 -19.56 -34.87
CA ALA A 261 10.75 -18.10 -34.69
C ALA A 261 9.74 -17.40 -35.63
N GLY A 262 9.06 -16.38 -35.11
CA GLY A 262 8.08 -15.59 -35.88
C GLY A 262 6.67 -16.18 -35.98
N LYS A 263 6.44 -17.43 -35.53
CA LYS A 263 5.09 -18.01 -35.42
C LYS A 263 4.42 -17.70 -34.08
N HIS A 264 3.09 -17.73 -34.07
CA HIS A 264 2.31 -17.67 -32.83
C HIS A 264 2.31 -19.02 -32.14
N PHE A 265 2.15 -18.99 -30.81
CA PHE A 265 2.11 -20.20 -29.99
C PHE A 265 0.98 -21.16 -30.39
N ALA A 266 -0.18 -20.60 -30.75
CA ALA A 266 -1.34 -21.36 -31.20
C ALA A 266 -1.10 -22.12 -32.53
N ASP A 267 -0.03 -21.80 -33.27
CA ASP A 267 0.28 -22.41 -34.56
C ASP A 267 1.47 -23.40 -34.48
N PHE A 268 1.95 -23.73 -33.27
CA PHE A 268 2.96 -24.78 -33.09
C PHE A 268 2.34 -26.18 -33.31
N PRO A 269 3.10 -27.13 -33.88
CA PRO A 269 2.54 -28.40 -34.30
C PRO A 269 2.12 -29.27 -33.10
N GLY A 270 0.98 -29.95 -33.23
CA GLY A 270 0.42 -30.83 -32.17
C GLY A 270 1.37 -31.94 -31.70
N ARG A 271 2.28 -32.40 -32.57
CA ARG A 271 3.33 -33.38 -32.23
C ARG A 271 4.16 -33.04 -30.99
N VAL A 272 4.30 -31.74 -30.69
CA VAL A 272 5.05 -31.24 -29.54
C VAL A 272 4.41 -31.67 -28.22
N SER A 273 3.12 -32.00 -28.21
CA SER A 273 2.37 -32.39 -27.02
C SER A 273 1.69 -33.76 -27.13
N GLU A 274 2.01 -34.56 -28.15
CA GLU A 274 1.40 -35.88 -28.38
C GLU A 274 1.88 -36.96 -27.39
N GLN A 275 3.16 -36.93 -26.99
CA GLN A 275 3.75 -37.96 -26.14
C GLN A 275 3.38 -37.78 -24.66
N VAL A 276 2.17 -38.19 -24.29
CA VAL A 276 1.69 -38.12 -22.91
C VAL A 276 2.03 -39.42 -22.17
N ILE A 277 2.80 -39.32 -21.08
CA ILE A 277 3.18 -40.48 -20.24
C ILE A 277 2.33 -40.62 -18.98
N GLY A 278 1.41 -39.69 -18.75
CA GLY A 278 0.54 -39.65 -17.58
C GLY A 278 -0.19 -38.32 -17.49
N TYR A 279 -0.93 -38.11 -16.40
CA TYR A 279 -1.66 -36.87 -16.15
C TYR A 279 -1.33 -36.34 -14.76
N LEU A 280 -1.32 -35.02 -14.65
CA LEU A 280 -1.17 -34.31 -13.40
C LEU A 280 -2.39 -34.59 -12.50
N PRO A 281 -2.19 -35.10 -11.27
CA PRO A 281 -3.29 -35.40 -10.35
C PRO A 281 -4.15 -34.17 -10.05
N GLY A 282 -5.47 -34.34 -9.95
CA GLY A 282 -6.40 -33.25 -9.66
C GLY A 282 -6.88 -32.47 -10.89
N THR A 283 -6.53 -32.92 -12.09
CA THR A 283 -6.96 -32.30 -13.37
C THR A 283 -7.99 -33.14 -14.13
N GLU A 284 -8.56 -34.18 -13.51
CA GLU A 284 -9.46 -35.16 -14.14
C GLU A 284 -10.70 -34.51 -14.76
N ALA A 285 -11.26 -33.49 -14.10
CA ALA A 285 -12.42 -32.73 -14.56
C ALA A 285 -12.20 -32.03 -15.91
N LEU A 286 -10.95 -31.78 -16.31
CA LEU A 286 -10.62 -31.17 -17.61
C LEU A 286 -10.75 -32.14 -18.79
N ARG A 287 -10.94 -33.44 -18.49
CA ARG A 287 -11.01 -34.52 -19.47
C ARG A 287 -12.34 -35.29 -19.40
N GLU A 288 -13.31 -34.80 -18.64
CA GLU A 288 -14.64 -35.41 -18.55
C GLU A 288 -15.36 -35.42 -19.90
N PRO A 289 -16.20 -36.44 -20.19
CA PRO A 289 -17.01 -36.45 -21.39
C PRO A 289 -17.85 -35.18 -21.52
N GLY A 290 -17.69 -34.46 -22.64
CA GLY A 290 -18.38 -33.17 -22.89
C GLY A 290 -17.55 -31.92 -22.56
N LYS A 291 -16.41 -32.05 -21.87
CA LYS A 291 -15.45 -30.96 -21.64
C LYS A 291 -14.54 -30.80 -22.87
N SER A 292 -14.99 -30.05 -23.87
CA SER A 292 -14.23 -29.81 -25.12
C SER A 292 -13.47 -28.47 -25.14
N GLU A 293 -13.55 -27.70 -24.07
CA GLU A 293 -12.96 -26.36 -23.98
C GLU A 293 -12.34 -26.08 -22.60
N ILE A 294 -11.14 -25.51 -22.62
CA ILE A 294 -10.34 -25.12 -21.46
C ILE A 294 -9.99 -23.64 -21.62
N ASP A 295 -10.67 -22.76 -20.87
CA ASP A 295 -10.51 -21.29 -20.92
C ASP A 295 -10.38 -20.70 -22.35
N GLY A 296 -11.30 -21.07 -23.24
CA GLY A 296 -11.35 -20.60 -24.63
C GLY A 296 -10.51 -21.39 -25.62
N VAL A 297 -9.67 -22.34 -25.18
CA VAL A 297 -8.93 -23.26 -26.05
C VAL A 297 -9.76 -24.52 -26.30
N ARG A 298 -10.02 -24.84 -27.57
CA ARG A 298 -10.71 -26.07 -27.96
C ARG A 298 -9.76 -27.25 -28.00
N SER A 299 -10.25 -28.40 -27.55
CA SER A 299 -9.64 -29.70 -27.82
C SER A 299 -10.48 -30.40 -28.88
N SER A 300 -10.04 -30.39 -30.12
CA SER A 300 -10.68 -31.12 -31.22
C SER A 300 -10.52 -32.63 -30.97
N ALA A 301 -11.51 -33.44 -31.37
CA ALA A 301 -11.38 -34.89 -31.32
C ALA A 301 -10.21 -35.34 -32.23
N GLY A 302 -9.10 -35.77 -31.62
CA GLY A 302 -7.89 -36.22 -32.32
C GLY A 302 -6.71 -35.23 -32.36
N GLU A 303 -6.86 -34.00 -31.88
CA GLU A 303 -5.74 -33.05 -31.75
C GLU A 303 -5.19 -33.06 -30.31
N ALA A 304 -3.86 -33.13 -30.17
CA ALA A 304 -3.21 -33.02 -28.87
C ALA A 304 -3.41 -31.61 -28.28
N ALA A 305 -3.88 -31.51 -27.03
CA ALA A 305 -3.97 -30.24 -26.33
C ALA A 305 -2.58 -29.59 -26.22
N PRO A 306 -2.48 -28.26 -26.30
CA PRO A 306 -1.19 -27.57 -26.29
C PRO A 306 -0.51 -27.66 -24.92
N LEU A 307 0.82 -27.49 -24.93
CA LEU A 307 1.61 -27.28 -23.72
C LEU A 307 1.15 -26.00 -22.99
N PHE A 308 1.22 -26.02 -21.66
CA PHE A 308 0.92 -24.88 -20.81
C PHE A 308 2.12 -23.92 -20.79
N CYS A 309 2.08 -22.91 -21.63
CA CYS A 309 3.07 -21.84 -21.67
C CYS A 309 2.70 -20.71 -20.69
N LEU A 310 3.66 -20.33 -19.85
CA LEU A 310 3.51 -19.28 -18.83
C LEU A 310 3.61 -17.86 -19.42
N ASP A 311 4.13 -17.73 -20.64
CA ASP A 311 4.29 -16.44 -21.35
C ASP A 311 3.16 -16.18 -22.36
N ILE A 312 1.92 -16.51 -22.00
CA ILE A 312 0.73 -16.25 -22.84
C ILE A 312 -0.27 -15.43 -22.03
N ASN A 313 -0.78 -14.35 -22.62
CA ASN A 313 -1.93 -13.66 -22.08
C ASN A 313 -3.16 -14.58 -22.18
N MET A 314 -3.69 -15.00 -21.04
CA MET A 314 -4.79 -15.98 -21.00
C MET A 314 -6.05 -15.54 -21.77
N LEU A 315 -6.28 -14.23 -21.89
CA LEU A 315 -7.48 -13.68 -22.53
C LEU A 315 -7.37 -13.73 -24.05
N THR A 316 -6.20 -13.42 -24.59
CA THR A 316 -5.99 -13.31 -26.04
C THR A 316 -5.30 -14.53 -26.64
N GLY A 317 -4.63 -15.36 -25.83
CA GLY A 317 -3.85 -16.50 -26.32
C GLY A 317 -2.55 -16.10 -27.03
N LEU A 318 -2.12 -14.84 -26.86
CA LEU A 318 -0.93 -14.28 -27.48
C LEU A 318 0.17 -14.06 -26.46
N ARG A 319 1.43 -14.20 -26.89
CA ARG A 319 2.58 -13.77 -26.09
C ARG A 319 2.64 -12.25 -25.99
N LEU A 320 3.39 -11.73 -25.01
CA LEU A 320 3.42 -10.29 -24.69
C LEU A 320 3.70 -9.37 -25.90
N PRO A 321 4.68 -9.66 -26.81
CA PRO A 321 4.92 -8.79 -27.96
C PRO A 321 3.70 -8.68 -28.88
N SER A 322 3.09 -9.81 -29.25
CA SER A 322 1.91 -9.82 -30.13
C SER A 322 0.63 -9.34 -29.46
N HIS A 323 0.51 -9.53 -28.15
CA HIS A 323 -0.55 -8.89 -27.37
C HIS A 323 -0.41 -7.36 -27.40
N THR A 324 0.82 -6.84 -27.30
CA THR A 324 1.09 -5.40 -27.35
C THR A 324 0.75 -4.82 -28.72
N GLU A 325 1.18 -5.47 -29.79
CA GLU A 325 0.86 -5.07 -31.17
C GLU A 325 -0.66 -5.05 -31.41
N LEU A 326 -1.38 -6.08 -30.92
CA LEU A 326 -2.84 -6.11 -31.00
C LEU A 326 -3.49 -4.94 -30.26
N LEU A 327 -3.00 -4.58 -29.06
CA LEU A 327 -3.51 -3.44 -28.30
C LEU A 327 -3.23 -2.12 -29.03
N GLU A 328 -2.05 -1.97 -29.64
CA GLU A 328 -1.71 -0.78 -30.43
C GLU A 328 -2.63 -0.64 -31.64
N LEU A 329 -2.85 -1.73 -32.37
CA LEU A 329 -3.77 -1.77 -33.49
C LEU A 329 -5.21 -1.42 -33.07
N LEU A 330 -5.66 -1.97 -31.94
CA LEU A 330 -6.97 -1.65 -31.36
C LEU A 330 -7.07 -0.16 -31.01
N ARG A 331 -6.02 0.44 -30.45
CA ARG A 331 -5.98 1.86 -30.12
C ARG A 331 -5.98 2.75 -31.37
N GLN A 332 -5.34 2.32 -32.45
CA GLN A 332 -5.37 3.03 -33.74
C GLN A 332 -6.78 3.02 -34.34
N CYS A 333 -7.49 1.90 -34.27
CA CYS A 333 -8.82 1.78 -34.86
C CYS A 333 -9.96 2.36 -34.00
N GLU A 334 -9.86 2.28 -32.67
CA GLU A 334 -10.98 2.60 -31.74
C GLU A 334 -10.64 3.66 -30.68
N GLY A 335 -9.37 4.06 -30.57
CA GLY A 335 -8.89 5.03 -29.59
C GLY A 335 -8.26 4.40 -28.34
N VAL A 336 -7.49 5.23 -27.61
CA VAL A 336 -6.55 4.81 -26.54
C VAL A 336 -7.21 4.08 -25.36
N LYS A 337 -8.47 4.39 -25.03
CA LYS A 337 -9.18 3.85 -23.87
C LYS A 337 -10.02 2.61 -24.17
N THR A 338 -9.90 2.03 -25.36
CA THR A 338 -10.75 0.90 -25.76
C THR A 338 -10.35 -0.39 -25.04
N PRO A 339 -11.28 -1.05 -24.32
CA PRO A 339 -11.00 -2.32 -23.66
C PRO A 339 -10.87 -3.45 -24.69
N ILE A 340 -9.95 -4.39 -24.45
CA ILE A 340 -9.69 -5.52 -25.36
C ILE A 340 -10.94 -6.39 -25.61
N PHE A 341 -11.82 -6.52 -24.61
CA PHE A 341 -13.07 -7.26 -24.74
C PHE A 341 -14.07 -6.65 -25.74
N LYS A 342 -13.86 -5.42 -26.23
CA LYS A 342 -14.67 -4.86 -27.33
C LYS A 342 -14.52 -5.66 -28.63
N LEU A 343 -13.41 -6.40 -28.77
CA LEU A 343 -13.17 -7.32 -29.87
C LEU A 343 -13.98 -8.63 -29.75
N ALA A 344 -14.35 -9.04 -28.53
CA ALA A 344 -15.11 -10.27 -28.32
C ALA A 344 -16.44 -10.23 -29.08
N ASN A 345 -16.69 -11.22 -29.92
CA ASN A 345 -17.91 -11.36 -30.72
C ASN A 345 -18.25 -10.14 -31.61
N ASN A 346 -17.26 -9.29 -31.93
CA ASN A 346 -17.41 -8.09 -32.75
C ASN A 346 -16.73 -8.23 -34.11
N GLU A 347 -17.43 -8.82 -35.07
CA GLU A 347 -16.90 -9.12 -36.40
C GLU A 347 -16.53 -7.84 -37.20
N ALA A 348 -17.30 -6.77 -37.04
CA ALA A 348 -17.01 -5.49 -37.70
C ALA A 348 -15.70 -4.88 -37.22
N LEU A 349 -15.40 -4.94 -35.92
CA LEU A 349 -14.12 -4.50 -35.37
C LEU A 349 -12.98 -5.42 -35.81
N LYS A 350 -13.16 -6.74 -35.75
CA LYS A 350 -12.18 -7.71 -36.26
C LYS A 350 -11.77 -7.38 -37.69
N ASN A 351 -12.72 -7.15 -38.58
CA ASN A 351 -12.45 -6.86 -40.00
C ASN A 351 -11.67 -5.54 -40.18
N ARG A 352 -11.99 -4.51 -39.38
CA ARG A 352 -11.20 -3.26 -39.39
C ARG A 352 -9.77 -3.45 -38.91
N LEU A 353 -9.55 -4.24 -37.86
CA LEU A 353 -8.20 -4.58 -37.41
C LEU A 353 -7.43 -5.37 -38.48
N LEU A 354 -8.08 -6.33 -39.14
CA LEU A 354 -7.44 -7.09 -40.23
C LEU A 354 -7.02 -6.22 -41.41
N ILE A 355 -7.79 -5.17 -41.73
CA ILE A 355 -7.43 -4.18 -42.75
C ILE A 355 -6.27 -3.31 -42.26
N ALA A 356 -6.34 -2.84 -41.01
CA ALA A 356 -5.32 -1.97 -40.42
C ALA A 356 -3.97 -2.67 -40.20
N ALA A 357 -3.94 -4.00 -40.14
CA ALA A 357 -2.72 -4.80 -40.09
C ALA A 357 -1.90 -4.77 -41.40
N ASP A 358 -2.38 -4.11 -42.46
CA ASP A 358 -1.64 -3.72 -43.68
C ASP A 358 -0.76 -4.83 -44.28
N GLY A 359 -1.32 -6.03 -44.41
CA GLY A 359 -0.61 -7.17 -45.02
C GLY A 359 0.39 -7.90 -44.12
N ASP A 360 0.61 -7.45 -42.87
CA ASP A 360 1.37 -8.21 -41.87
C ASP A 360 0.60 -9.49 -41.50
N LEU A 361 1.05 -10.61 -42.08
CA LEU A 361 0.45 -11.94 -41.89
C LEU A 361 0.46 -12.37 -40.42
N ARG A 362 1.51 -12.03 -39.67
CA ARG A 362 1.64 -12.39 -38.26
C ARG A 362 0.66 -11.60 -37.43
N LEU A 363 0.57 -10.29 -37.63
CA LEU A 363 -0.37 -9.44 -36.90
C LEU A 363 -1.83 -9.81 -37.21
N ARG A 364 -2.16 -10.07 -38.49
CA ARG A 364 -3.48 -10.57 -38.90
C ARG A 364 -3.86 -11.87 -38.19
N ARG A 365 -2.93 -12.84 -38.15
CA ARG A 365 -3.14 -14.09 -37.42
C ARG A 365 -3.33 -13.85 -35.92
N GLY A 366 -2.61 -12.90 -35.34
CA GLY A 366 -2.77 -12.49 -33.95
C GLY A 366 -4.18 -11.95 -33.64
N VAL A 367 -4.75 -11.13 -34.53
CA VAL A 367 -6.13 -10.63 -34.43
C VAL A 367 -7.13 -11.78 -34.44
N GLU A 368 -6.95 -12.76 -35.33
CA GLU A 368 -7.85 -13.93 -35.43
C GLU A 368 -7.83 -14.78 -34.16
N ILE A 369 -6.62 -15.13 -33.67
CA ILE A 369 -6.43 -15.91 -32.44
C ILE A 369 -7.12 -15.20 -31.26
N ALA A 370 -6.88 -13.90 -31.11
CA ALA A 370 -7.45 -13.13 -30.02
C ALA A 370 -8.97 -13.00 -30.13
N TYR A 371 -9.51 -12.75 -31.33
CA TYR A 371 -10.95 -12.64 -31.57
C TYR A 371 -11.69 -13.92 -31.14
N GLU A 372 -11.21 -15.08 -31.60
CA GLU A 372 -11.83 -16.37 -31.28
C GLU A 372 -11.78 -16.67 -29.78
N ARG A 373 -10.61 -16.46 -29.15
CA ARG A 373 -10.43 -16.76 -27.73
C ARG A 373 -11.22 -15.81 -26.82
N LEU A 374 -11.24 -14.51 -27.12
CA LEU A 374 -12.01 -13.52 -26.36
C LEU A 374 -13.51 -13.79 -26.42
N GLY A 375 -14.05 -14.20 -27.58
CA GLY A 375 -15.48 -14.52 -27.72
C GLY A 375 -15.93 -15.65 -26.81
N ARG A 376 -15.10 -16.70 -26.66
CA ARG A 376 -15.39 -17.83 -25.78
C ARG A 376 -15.24 -17.49 -24.30
N ILE A 377 -14.16 -16.81 -23.96
CA ILE A 377 -13.94 -16.34 -22.59
C ILE A 377 -15.07 -15.40 -22.17
N ALA A 378 -15.57 -14.53 -23.05
CA ALA A 378 -16.72 -13.68 -22.77
C ALA A 378 -17.96 -14.51 -22.38
N GLY A 379 -18.30 -15.55 -23.15
CA GLY A 379 -19.41 -16.44 -22.81
C GLY A 379 -19.24 -17.14 -21.46
N LYS A 380 -18.03 -17.63 -21.14
CA LYS A 380 -17.72 -18.22 -19.83
C LYS A 380 -17.90 -17.22 -18.68
N LEU A 381 -17.43 -15.99 -18.87
CA LEU A 381 -17.57 -14.91 -17.88
C LEU A 381 -19.01 -14.47 -17.66
N GLU A 382 -19.80 -14.38 -18.74
CA GLU A 382 -21.23 -14.04 -18.68
C GLU A 382 -22.03 -15.11 -17.92
N HIS A 383 -21.75 -16.39 -18.18
CA HIS A 383 -22.39 -17.49 -17.43
C HIS A 383 -22.02 -17.45 -15.94
N ALA A 384 -20.74 -17.25 -15.61
CA ALA A 384 -20.28 -17.11 -14.24
C ALA A 384 -20.90 -15.90 -13.54
N GLN A 385 -21.01 -14.77 -14.23
CA GLN A 385 -21.68 -13.58 -13.70
C GLN A 385 -23.14 -13.86 -13.38
N ALA A 386 -23.90 -14.48 -14.28
CA ALA A 386 -25.32 -14.80 -14.06
C ALA A 386 -25.52 -15.66 -12.80
N ALA A 387 -24.68 -16.69 -12.60
CA ALA A 387 -24.73 -17.54 -11.42
C ALA A 387 -24.48 -16.79 -10.09
N ILE A 388 -23.62 -15.76 -10.10
CA ILE A 388 -23.29 -14.97 -8.90
C ILE A 388 -24.50 -14.16 -8.39
N PHE A 389 -25.38 -13.71 -9.30
CA PHE A 389 -26.57 -12.93 -8.96
C PHE A 389 -27.81 -13.79 -8.67
N GLU A 390 -27.72 -15.10 -8.81
CA GLU A 390 -28.84 -16.01 -8.55
C GLU A 390 -29.34 -15.87 -7.10
N GLY A 391 -30.65 -15.66 -6.94
CA GLY A 391 -31.28 -15.47 -5.62
C GLY A 391 -30.97 -14.14 -4.92
N LYS A 392 -30.35 -13.16 -5.60
CA LYS A 392 -30.13 -11.80 -5.07
C LYS A 392 -31.16 -10.82 -5.62
N ALA A 393 -31.45 -9.77 -4.87
CA ALA A 393 -32.39 -8.72 -5.28
C ALA A 393 -31.77 -7.32 -5.13
N PRO A 394 -32.10 -6.37 -6.04
CA PRO A 394 -31.76 -4.97 -5.85
C PRO A 394 -32.24 -4.40 -4.52
N ASP A 395 -31.45 -3.51 -3.93
CA ASP A 395 -31.74 -2.82 -2.69
C ASP A 395 -32.04 -1.34 -3.00
N PRO A 396 -33.12 -0.74 -2.44
CA PRO A 396 -33.41 0.68 -2.63
C PRO A 396 -32.34 1.61 -2.04
N ASN A 397 -31.52 1.12 -1.10
CA ASN A 397 -30.41 1.84 -0.49
C ASN A 397 -29.14 0.95 -0.54
N PRO A 398 -28.59 0.73 -1.74
CA PRO A 398 -27.56 -0.28 -1.94
C PRO A 398 -26.25 0.11 -1.24
N LYS A 399 -25.54 -0.89 -0.75
CA LYS A 399 -24.31 -0.72 0.04
C LYS A 399 -23.11 -1.33 -0.68
N LEU A 400 -22.01 -0.59 -0.67
CA LEU A 400 -20.69 -1.08 -1.08
C LEU A 400 -19.86 -1.32 0.17
N PHE A 401 -19.52 -2.57 0.43
CA PHE A 401 -18.58 -2.99 1.45
C PHE A 401 -17.24 -3.30 0.80
N MET A 402 -16.16 -2.73 1.32
CA MET A 402 -14.81 -2.94 0.83
C MET A 402 -13.90 -3.39 1.96
N CYS A 403 -13.08 -4.39 1.67
CA CYS A 403 -12.06 -4.82 2.61
C CYS A 403 -10.76 -4.03 2.38
N MET A 404 -10.09 -3.66 3.47
CA MET A 404 -8.72 -3.13 3.42
C MET A 404 -7.80 -3.94 4.34
N GLY A 405 -6.59 -4.22 3.89
CA GLY A 405 -5.58 -4.92 4.68
C GLY A 405 -4.76 -5.90 3.86
N GLY A 406 -3.54 -6.17 4.36
CA GLY A 406 -2.64 -7.13 3.74
C GLY A 406 -3.17 -8.56 3.74
N ALA A 407 -2.54 -9.44 2.97
CA ALA A 407 -2.87 -10.86 3.04
C ALA A 407 -2.52 -11.42 4.42
N GLY A 408 -3.33 -12.37 4.90
CA GLY A 408 -3.19 -12.86 6.26
C GLY A 408 -3.67 -11.90 7.35
N ALA A 409 -4.12 -10.67 7.04
CA ALA A 409 -4.66 -9.76 8.06
C ALA A 409 -5.94 -10.28 8.73
N GLY A 410 -6.73 -11.11 8.03
CA GLY A 410 -8.00 -11.68 8.52
C GLY A 410 -9.21 -10.81 8.20
N LYS A 411 -9.47 -10.57 6.91
CA LYS A 411 -10.53 -9.68 6.41
C LYS A 411 -11.97 -10.19 6.62
N THR A 412 -12.15 -11.30 7.33
CA THR A 412 -13.47 -11.93 7.58
C THR A 412 -14.43 -11.02 8.34
N ALA A 413 -13.92 -10.06 9.12
CA ALA A 413 -14.73 -9.06 9.80
C ALA A 413 -15.65 -8.28 8.85
N VAL A 414 -15.25 -8.07 7.59
CA VAL A 414 -16.05 -7.30 6.62
C VAL A 414 -17.26 -8.09 6.15
N GLU A 415 -17.13 -9.41 5.98
CA GLU A 415 -18.26 -10.29 5.66
C GLU A 415 -19.26 -10.36 6.82
N GLU A 416 -18.79 -10.37 8.07
CA GLU A 416 -19.65 -10.29 9.25
C GLU A 416 -20.47 -8.99 9.26
N ILE A 417 -19.84 -7.86 8.89
CA ILE A 417 -20.52 -6.57 8.79
C ILE A 417 -21.55 -6.58 7.65
N ALA A 418 -21.17 -7.05 6.46
CA ALA A 418 -22.09 -7.13 5.32
C ALA A 418 -23.31 -8.02 5.65
N ARG A 419 -23.09 -9.18 6.29
CA ARG A 419 -24.17 -10.06 6.71
C ARG A 419 -25.05 -9.45 7.79
N ALA A 420 -24.48 -8.71 8.74
CA ALA A 420 -25.27 -8.01 9.77
C ALA A 420 -26.17 -6.92 9.17
N GLU A 421 -25.72 -6.24 8.11
CA GLU A 421 -26.46 -5.12 7.50
C GLU A 421 -27.40 -5.52 6.36
N CYS A 422 -27.13 -6.64 5.67
CA CYS A 422 -27.85 -7.05 4.45
C CYS A 422 -28.40 -8.48 4.52
N GLY A 423 -28.19 -9.23 5.60
CA GLY A 423 -28.45 -10.67 5.62
C GLY A 423 -27.64 -11.37 4.54
N ASP A 424 -28.26 -12.25 3.76
CA ASP A 424 -27.62 -12.89 2.61
C ASP A 424 -27.84 -12.12 1.28
N ASN A 425 -28.50 -10.95 1.30
CA ASN A 425 -28.79 -10.17 0.10
C ASN A 425 -27.63 -9.23 -0.29
N PHE A 426 -26.47 -9.81 -0.58
CA PHE A 426 -25.34 -9.12 -1.18
C PHE A 426 -24.55 -10.08 -2.08
N VAL A 427 -23.86 -9.54 -3.09
CA VAL A 427 -22.94 -10.28 -3.95
C VAL A 427 -21.50 -10.06 -3.51
N ILE A 428 -20.64 -11.07 -3.70
CA ILE A 428 -19.21 -10.98 -3.38
C ILE A 428 -18.43 -10.92 -4.68
N ALA A 429 -17.67 -9.83 -4.87
CA ALA A 429 -16.71 -9.69 -5.95
C ALA A 429 -15.29 -10.00 -5.44
N SER A 430 -14.94 -11.29 -5.34
CA SER A 430 -13.63 -11.74 -4.83
C SER A 430 -12.71 -12.21 -5.95
N LEU A 431 -11.54 -11.58 -6.06
CA LEU A 431 -10.53 -11.97 -7.03
C LEU A 431 -10.02 -13.39 -6.76
N ASP A 432 -9.90 -13.79 -5.50
CA ASP A 432 -9.38 -15.11 -5.12
C ASP A 432 -10.36 -16.23 -5.48
N GLU A 433 -11.67 -15.99 -5.32
CA GLU A 433 -12.72 -16.94 -5.72
C GLU A 433 -12.89 -16.97 -7.24
N PHE A 434 -12.82 -15.83 -7.92
CA PHE A 434 -12.98 -15.76 -9.37
C PHE A 434 -11.83 -16.40 -10.15
N ARG A 435 -10.64 -16.54 -9.56
CA ARG A 435 -9.58 -17.37 -10.14
C ARG A 435 -9.97 -18.84 -10.24
N LYS A 436 -10.72 -19.37 -9.27
CA LYS A 436 -11.15 -20.78 -9.25
C LYS A 436 -12.13 -21.15 -10.36
N VAL A 437 -12.71 -20.15 -11.03
CA VAL A 437 -13.59 -20.33 -12.20
C VAL A 437 -12.78 -20.64 -13.47
N SER A 438 -11.49 -20.31 -13.51
CA SER A 438 -10.59 -20.62 -14.63
C SER A 438 -10.18 -22.10 -14.60
N ASP A 439 -10.21 -22.75 -15.76
CA ASP A 439 -9.72 -24.12 -15.91
C ASP A 439 -8.19 -24.18 -15.74
N SER A 440 -7.49 -23.15 -16.22
CA SER A 440 -6.04 -22.99 -16.13
C SER A 440 -5.57 -22.83 -14.67
N TYR A 441 -6.42 -22.27 -13.80
CA TYR A 441 -6.15 -22.21 -12.36
C TYR A 441 -6.00 -23.61 -11.74
N LEU A 442 -6.83 -24.57 -12.17
CA LEU A 442 -6.74 -25.95 -11.70
C LEU A 442 -5.39 -26.58 -12.06
N VAL A 443 -4.92 -26.39 -13.29
CA VAL A 443 -3.64 -26.92 -13.75
C VAL A 443 -2.46 -26.29 -13.00
N LEU A 444 -2.46 -24.97 -12.83
CA LEU A 444 -1.41 -24.26 -12.10
C LEU A 444 -1.32 -24.71 -10.64
N THR A 445 -2.47 -24.83 -9.96
CA THR A 445 -2.51 -25.27 -8.57
C THR A 445 -2.08 -26.73 -8.42
N ALA A 446 -2.51 -27.62 -9.32
CA ALA A 446 -2.08 -29.02 -9.33
C ALA A 446 -0.57 -29.17 -9.57
N ALA A 447 0.05 -28.25 -10.31
CA ALA A 447 1.50 -28.23 -10.55
C ALA A 447 2.31 -27.52 -9.46
N SER A 448 1.68 -27.05 -8.37
CA SER A 448 2.29 -26.24 -7.30
C SER A 448 2.72 -24.82 -7.70
N HIS A 449 2.13 -24.25 -8.76
CA HIS A 449 2.40 -22.88 -9.25
C HIS A 449 1.46 -21.82 -8.68
N HIS A 450 1.51 -21.63 -7.37
CA HIS A 450 0.57 -20.76 -6.65
C HIS A 450 0.83 -19.26 -6.78
N SER A 451 2.04 -18.86 -7.16
CA SER A 451 2.43 -17.47 -7.39
C SER A 451 2.19 -17.04 -8.83
N ASP A 452 2.41 -17.94 -9.80
CA ASP A 452 2.20 -17.67 -11.22
C ASP A 452 0.71 -17.52 -11.56
N ASP A 453 -0.20 -18.06 -10.73
CA ASP A 453 -1.65 -17.81 -10.86
C ASP A 453 -2.00 -16.30 -10.74
N TYR A 454 -1.18 -15.53 -10.01
CA TYR A 454 -1.37 -14.09 -9.87
C TYR A 454 -1.01 -13.33 -11.13
N VAL A 455 -0.15 -13.87 -11.99
CA VAL A 455 0.20 -13.21 -13.25
C VAL A 455 -0.65 -13.76 -14.38
N TYR A 456 -0.80 -15.08 -14.43
CA TYR A 456 -1.44 -15.78 -15.52
C TYR A 456 -2.97 -15.65 -15.48
N VAL A 457 -3.60 -15.93 -14.32
CA VAL A 457 -5.07 -16.02 -14.18
C VAL A 457 -5.71 -14.68 -13.79
N GLU A 458 -4.92 -13.75 -13.24
CA GLU A 458 -5.41 -12.45 -12.78
C GLU A 458 -6.20 -11.65 -13.83
N PRO A 459 -5.82 -11.60 -15.13
CA PRO A 459 -6.60 -10.86 -16.13
C PRO A 459 -8.05 -11.35 -16.27
N PHE A 460 -8.28 -12.67 -16.22
CA PHE A 460 -9.62 -13.27 -16.25
C PHE A 460 -10.40 -12.95 -14.98
N ALA A 461 -9.78 -13.17 -13.82
CA ALA A 461 -10.45 -12.95 -12.54
C ALA A 461 -10.78 -11.45 -12.32
N ASN A 462 -9.90 -10.53 -12.72
CA ASN A 462 -10.18 -9.10 -12.69
C ASN A 462 -11.34 -8.74 -13.63
N ARG A 463 -11.40 -9.33 -14.84
CA ARG A 463 -12.51 -9.07 -15.76
C ARG A 463 -13.85 -9.50 -15.17
N LEU A 464 -13.93 -10.71 -14.59
CA LEU A 464 -15.15 -11.16 -13.91
C LEU A 464 -15.51 -10.23 -12.75
N ARG A 465 -14.50 -9.81 -11.97
CA ARG A 465 -14.69 -8.87 -10.85
C ARG A 465 -15.26 -7.53 -11.30
N ASP A 466 -14.74 -6.97 -12.38
CA ASP A 466 -15.22 -5.71 -12.94
C ASP A 466 -16.63 -5.86 -13.52
N MET A 467 -16.94 -6.98 -14.17
CA MET A 467 -18.30 -7.28 -14.66
C MET A 467 -19.32 -7.38 -13.53
N VAL A 468 -19.00 -8.13 -12.46
CA VAL A 468 -19.85 -8.26 -11.27
C VAL A 468 -20.04 -6.90 -10.59
N ALA A 469 -18.96 -6.14 -10.38
CA ALA A 469 -19.05 -4.83 -9.76
C ALA A 469 -19.90 -3.85 -10.59
N GLU A 470 -19.71 -3.81 -11.90
CA GLU A 470 -20.48 -2.94 -12.79
C GLU A 470 -21.96 -3.32 -12.80
N HIS A 471 -22.28 -4.62 -12.90
CA HIS A 471 -23.67 -5.08 -12.85
C HIS A 471 -24.32 -4.75 -11.50
N ALA A 472 -23.63 -4.97 -10.39
CA ALA A 472 -24.12 -4.59 -9.07
C ALA A 472 -24.41 -3.09 -9.00
N ARG A 473 -23.51 -2.26 -9.53
CA ARG A 473 -23.65 -0.80 -9.57
C ARG A 473 -24.81 -0.33 -10.43
N THR A 474 -24.97 -0.87 -11.64
CA THR A 474 -26.03 -0.48 -12.58
C THR A 474 -27.42 -0.83 -12.05
N PHE A 475 -27.56 -2.00 -11.41
CA PHE A 475 -28.86 -2.52 -10.99
C PHE A 475 -29.15 -2.35 -9.49
N GLY A 476 -28.22 -1.77 -8.71
CA GLY A 476 -28.43 -1.48 -7.29
C GLY A 476 -28.38 -2.70 -6.38
N TYR A 477 -27.47 -3.65 -6.61
CA TYR A 477 -27.25 -4.77 -5.68
C TYR A 477 -26.23 -4.41 -4.61
N ASN A 478 -26.47 -4.81 -3.36
CA ASN A 478 -25.45 -4.73 -2.30
C ASN A 478 -24.20 -5.54 -2.71
N LEU A 479 -23.02 -4.97 -2.54
CA LEU A 479 -21.77 -5.52 -3.02
C LEU A 479 -20.71 -5.56 -1.92
N LEU A 480 -20.14 -6.73 -1.67
CA LEU A 480 -18.87 -6.88 -0.98
C LEU A 480 -17.75 -7.02 -2.02
N TYR A 481 -16.97 -5.96 -2.18
CA TYR A 481 -15.81 -5.94 -3.06
C TYR A 481 -14.57 -6.39 -2.28
N ASP A 482 -14.22 -7.66 -2.45
CA ASP A 482 -13.08 -8.26 -1.76
C ASP A 482 -11.77 -7.93 -2.48
N GLY A 483 -10.84 -7.40 -1.70
CA GLY A 483 -9.56 -6.87 -2.15
C GLY A 483 -8.73 -6.38 -0.98
N THR A 484 -7.53 -5.89 -1.28
CA THR A 484 -6.66 -5.30 -0.25
C THR A 484 -6.88 -3.81 -0.09
N SER A 485 -7.52 -3.16 -1.07
CA SER A 485 -7.72 -1.69 -1.15
C SER A 485 -6.41 -0.89 -0.99
N ILE A 486 -5.29 -1.49 -1.39
CA ILE A 486 -3.92 -0.98 -1.24
C ILE A 486 -3.18 -1.15 -2.57
N PRO A 487 -2.56 -0.09 -3.13
CA PRO A 487 -2.72 1.31 -2.71
C PRO A 487 -4.16 1.80 -2.96
N TYR A 488 -4.69 2.66 -2.09
CA TYR A 488 -6.06 3.20 -2.24
C TYR A 488 -6.25 4.02 -3.53
N HIS A 489 -5.34 4.98 -3.79
CA HIS A 489 -5.35 5.77 -5.02
C HIS A 489 -4.52 5.14 -6.15
N PRO A 490 -4.91 5.36 -7.43
CA PRO A 490 -6.16 5.96 -7.87
C PRO A 490 -7.32 4.94 -7.95
N ARG A 491 -7.02 3.64 -8.03
CA ARG A 491 -7.96 2.58 -8.42
C ARG A 491 -9.19 2.50 -7.49
N TYR A 492 -8.98 2.33 -6.19
CA TYR A 492 -10.09 2.08 -5.26
C TYR A 492 -10.84 3.37 -4.93
N ALA A 493 -10.17 4.52 -4.89
CA ALA A 493 -10.83 5.82 -4.78
C ALA A 493 -11.81 6.09 -5.95
N ASN A 494 -11.41 5.72 -7.18
CA ASN A 494 -12.30 5.86 -8.34
C ASN A 494 -13.50 4.92 -8.25
N LEU A 495 -13.31 3.68 -7.77
CA LEU A 495 -14.40 2.73 -7.53
C LEU A 495 -15.38 3.29 -6.49
N VAL A 496 -14.89 3.74 -5.34
CA VAL A 496 -15.72 4.35 -4.28
C VAL A 496 -16.52 5.52 -4.84
N ARG A 497 -15.89 6.41 -5.61
CA ARG A 497 -16.57 7.54 -6.26
C ARG A 497 -17.69 7.11 -7.21
N GLN A 498 -17.42 6.16 -8.10
CA GLN A 498 -18.42 5.65 -9.05
C GLN A 498 -19.64 5.06 -8.36
N PHE A 499 -19.43 4.29 -7.29
CA PHE A 499 -20.52 3.72 -6.50
C PHE A 499 -21.28 4.79 -5.73
N LYS A 500 -20.57 5.76 -5.13
CA LYS A 500 -21.19 6.89 -4.44
C LYS A 500 -22.08 7.71 -5.37
N GLU A 501 -21.59 8.01 -6.57
CA GLU A 501 -22.33 8.70 -7.64
C GLU A 501 -23.54 7.89 -8.12
N SER A 502 -23.50 6.56 -7.98
CA SER A 502 -24.62 5.65 -8.29
C SER A 502 -25.59 5.46 -7.12
N GLY A 503 -25.46 6.25 -6.04
CA GLY A 503 -26.39 6.26 -4.90
C GLY A 503 -26.05 5.26 -3.78
N PHE A 504 -24.88 4.62 -3.82
CA PHE A 504 -24.52 3.64 -2.80
C PHE A 504 -24.06 4.30 -1.49
N HIS A 505 -24.35 3.63 -0.38
CA HIS A 505 -23.61 3.85 0.87
C HIS A 505 -22.26 3.14 0.79
N THR A 506 -21.17 3.89 0.88
CA THR A 506 -19.82 3.35 0.66
C THR A 506 -19.08 3.15 1.98
N GLN A 507 -18.58 1.93 2.21
CA GLN A 507 -17.96 1.55 3.48
C GLN A 507 -16.68 0.74 3.27
N ILE A 508 -15.61 1.13 3.97
CA ILE A 508 -14.37 0.35 4.07
C ILE A 508 -14.19 -0.11 5.51
N ALA A 509 -13.95 -1.40 5.69
CA ALA A 509 -13.46 -1.96 6.92
C ALA A 509 -12.02 -2.48 6.71
N ALA A 510 -11.07 -1.81 7.35
CA ALA A 510 -9.67 -2.20 7.37
C ALA A 510 -9.42 -3.19 8.52
N VAL A 511 -8.62 -4.22 8.26
CA VAL A 511 -8.12 -5.13 9.28
C VAL A 511 -6.60 -5.10 9.24
N ASP A 512 -6.01 -4.89 10.41
CA ASP A 512 -4.58 -4.81 10.58
C ASP A 512 -4.05 -5.93 11.49
N ALA A 513 -2.88 -6.47 11.14
CA ALA A 513 -2.17 -7.49 11.90
C ALA A 513 -0.66 -7.26 11.80
N PHE A 514 0.10 -7.57 12.86
CA PHE A 514 1.56 -7.38 12.86
C PHE A 514 2.25 -8.23 11.79
N ILE A 515 3.17 -7.62 11.03
CA ILE A 515 3.95 -8.35 10.00
C ILE A 515 4.83 -9.39 10.71
N VAL A 516 5.60 -8.90 11.67
CA VAL A 516 6.44 -9.64 12.61
C VAL A 516 6.10 -9.12 14.01
N LYS A 517 6.16 -9.97 15.02
CA LYS A 517 5.95 -9.54 16.41
C LYS A 517 7.16 -8.71 16.88
N PRO A 518 6.93 -7.54 17.50
CA PRO A 518 8.00 -6.84 18.20
C PRO A 518 8.50 -7.69 19.38
N SER A 519 9.82 -7.80 19.50
CA SER A 519 10.45 -8.46 20.65
C SER A 519 10.04 -7.80 21.96
N GLY A 520 9.64 -8.62 22.94
CA GLY A 520 9.20 -8.19 24.28
C GLY A 520 7.73 -7.79 24.38
N ARG A 521 6.91 -8.10 23.35
CA ARG A 521 5.45 -7.89 23.32
C ARG A 521 4.67 -9.18 23.03
N GLU A 522 5.30 -10.34 23.21
CA GLU A 522 4.73 -11.64 22.88
C GLU A 522 3.47 -11.96 23.71
N GLU A 523 3.42 -11.51 24.97
CA GLU A 523 2.26 -11.69 25.86
C GLU A 523 1.05 -10.82 25.48
N GLU A 524 1.28 -9.69 24.80
CA GLU A 524 0.21 -8.81 24.30
C GLU A 524 -0.35 -9.31 22.97
N LEU A 525 0.48 -9.98 22.16
CA LEU A 525 0.18 -10.37 20.79
C LEU A 525 0.07 -11.88 20.72
N PHE A 526 -1.11 -12.44 20.98
CA PHE A 526 -1.33 -13.89 20.99
C PHE A 526 -1.15 -14.50 19.59
N ARG A 527 -1.69 -13.84 18.55
CA ARG A 527 -1.65 -14.35 17.18
C ARG A 527 -0.23 -14.34 16.61
N SER A 528 0.15 -15.38 15.85
CA SER A 528 1.41 -15.39 15.09
C SER A 528 1.52 -14.20 14.12
N GLY A 529 2.75 -13.82 13.78
CA GLY A 529 2.98 -12.77 12.78
C GLY A 529 2.34 -13.14 11.45
N VAL A 530 2.05 -12.14 10.60
CA VAL A 530 1.54 -12.38 9.24
C VAL A 530 2.47 -13.31 8.47
N ILE A 531 3.79 -13.16 8.63
CA ILE A 531 4.77 -13.97 7.91
C ILE A 531 4.58 -15.45 8.26
N ASP A 532 4.52 -15.78 9.55
CA ASP A 532 4.26 -17.15 10.01
C ASP A 532 2.88 -17.64 9.60
N SER A 533 1.86 -16.79 9.66
CA SER A 533 0.51 -17.13 9.18
C SER A 533 0.50 -17.48 7.69
N VAL A 534 1.30 -16.80 6.88
CA VAL A 534 1.44 -17.06 5.45
C VAL A 534 2.27 -18.32 5.19
N LYS A 535 3.34 -18.56 5.97
CA LYS A 535 4.12 -19.81 5.94
C LYS A 535 3.25 -21.02 6.30
N ALA A 536 2.55 -20.98 7.43
CA ALA A 536 1.66 -22.05 7.86
C ALA A 536 0.55 -22.33 6.83
N ARG A 537 -0.05 -21.28 6.24
CA ARG A 537 -1.04 -21.45 5.18
C ARG A 537 -0.44 -22.10 3.93
N PHE A 538 0.80 -21.76 3.61
CA PHE A 538 1.53 -22.40 2.52
C PHE A 538 1.80 -23.87 2.84
N ASP A 539 2.23 -24.21 4.05
CA ASP A 539 2.47 -25.60 4.46
C ASP A 539 1.19 -26.44 4.47
N GLU A 540 0.05 -25.85 4.86
CA GLU A 540 -1.25 -26.53 4.90
C GLU A 540 -1.90 -26.70 3.51
N ALA A 541 -1.85 -25.66 2.67
CA ALA A 541 -2.66 -25.57 1.45
C ALA A 541 -1.83 -25.45 0.16
N GLY A 542 -0.50 -25.49 0.25
CA GLY A 542 0.43 -25.18 -0.84
C GLY A 542 0.42 -23.70 -1.27
N ARG A 543 -0.50 -22.86 -0.76
CA ARG A 543 -0.83 -21.57 -1.36
C ARG A 543 -0.52 -20.37 -0.46
N ALA A 544 0.22 -19.42 -1.02
CA ALA A 544 0.47 -18.10 -0.41
C ALA A 544 0.74 -17.01 -1.45
N LEU A 545 0.67 -15.75 -1.02
CA LEU A 545 1.08 -14.61 -1.83
C LEU A 545 2.61 -14.47 -1.83
N PRO A 546 3.23 -14.06 -2.96
CA PRO A 546 4.65 -13.71 -2.98
C PRO A 546 5.04 -12.75 -1.85
N TRP A 547 6.18 -13.02 -1.19
CA TRP A 547 6.64 -12.27 -0.01
C TRP A 547 6.67 -10.76 -0.24
N VAL A 548 7.18 -10.32 -1.39
CA VAL A 548 7.24 -8.89 -1.76
C VAL A 548 5.86 -8.24 -1.77
N ILE A 549 4.83 -8.94 -2.25
CA ILE A 549 3.44 -8.45 -2.29
C ILE A 549 2.86 -8.44 -0.87
N THR A 550 3.09 -9.50 -0.09
CA THR A 550 2.65 -9.60 1.29
C THR A 550 3.21 -8.45 2.13
N VAL A 551 4.53 -8.26 2.13
CA VAL A 551 5.22 -7.19 2.86
C VAL A 551 4.75 -5.81 2.38
N TYR A 552 4.73 -5.58 1.07
CA TYR A 552 4.31 -4.30 0.49
C TYR A 552 2.91 -3.89 0.96
N LYS A 553 1.93 -4.81 0.89
CA LYS A 553 0.54 -4.52 1.25
C LYS A 553 0.41 -4.14 2.72
N HIS A 554 1.12 -4.80 3.64
CA HIS A 554 1.05 -4.45 5.06
C HIS A 554 1.71 -3.10 5.37
N ILE A 555 2.90 -2.83 4.82
CA ILE A 555 3.62 -1.56 5.05
C ILE A 555 2.86 -0.36 4.46
N ARG A 556 2.14 -0.54 3.34
CA ARG A 556 1.35 0.51 2.67
C ARG A 556 -0.09 0.65 3.18
N SER A 557 -0.55 -0.26 4.04
CA SER A 557 -1.90 -0.21 4.62
C SER A 557 -2.19 1.11 5.37
N PRO A 558 -1.28 1.66 6.20
CA PRO A 558 -1.54 2.90 6.93
C PRO A 558 -1.77 4.11 6.01
N GLU A 559 -0.97 4.24 4.96
CA GLU A 559 -1.12 5.31 3.97
C GLU A 559 -2.45 5.18 3.22
N SER A 560 -2.82 3.97 2.82
CA SER A 560 -4.09 3.72 2.14
C SER A 560 -5.29 4.03 3.03
N PHE A 561 -5.20 3.71 4.33
CA PHE A 561 -6.23 4.01 5.32
C PHE A 561 -6.40 5.52 5.53
N LEU A 562 -5.30 6.26 5.72
CA LEU A 562 -5.35 7.72 5.91
C LEU A 562 -5.84 8.44 4.64
N ASN A 563 -5.46 7.97 3.45
CA ASN A 563 -6.00 8.52 2.20
C ASN A 563 -7.51 8.25 2.06
N ALA A 564 -7.97 7.05 2.41
CA ALA A 564 -9.40 6.72 2.40
C ALA A 564 -10.19 7.53 3.43
N LEU A 565 -9.57 7.86 4.57
CA LEU A 565 -10.18 8.70 5.59
C LEU A 565 -10.50 10.10 5.07
N GLU A 566 -9.69 10.65 4.16
CA GLU A 566 -9.93 11.96 3.56
C GLU A 566 -10.87 11.93 2.35
N ASP A 567 -11.28 10.75 1.87
CA ASP A 567 -12.11 10.63 0.68
C ASP A 567 -13.57 11.07 0.95
N PRO A 568 -14.07 12.13 0.31
CA PRO A 568 -15.45 12.59 0.51
C PRO A 568 -16.49 11.61 -0.03
N ALA A 569 -16.11 10.72 -0.95
CA ALA A 569 -17.02 9.73 -1.51
C ALA A 569 -17.18 8.47 -0.64
N LEU A 570 -16.34 8.29 0.39
CA LEU A 570 -16.41 7.18 1.32
C LEU A 570 -17.28 7.53 2.53
N ASP A 571 -18.44 6.92 2.76
CA ASP A 571 -19.29 7.30 3.90
C ASP A 571 -18.78 6.81 5.25
N LYS A 572 -18.23 5.59 5.29
CA LYS A 572 -17.78 4.95 6.53
C LYS A 572 -16.42 4.28 6.38
N LEU A 573 -15.52 4.52 7.33
CA LEU A 573 -14.23 3.87 7.45
C LEU A 573 -14.06 3.31 8.86
N ALA A 574 -13.51 2.11 8.98
CA ALA A 574 -13.13 1.55 10.26
C ALA A 574 -11.82 0.77 10.19
N LEU A 575 -11.15 0.67 11.32
CA LEU A 575 -9.94 -0.10 11.53
C LEU A 575 -10.15 -1.11 12.65
N PHE A 576 -9.98 -2.38 12.33
CA PHE A 576 -9.95 -3.48 13.28
C PHE A 576 -8.51 -3.99 13.44
N ALA A 577 -8.19 -4.45 14.64
CA ALA A 577 -6.97 -5.18 14.91
C ALA A 577 -7.27 -6.67 15.06
N ASN A 578 -6.38 -7.48 14.50
CA ASN A 578 -6.45 -8.94 14.55
C ASN A 578 -5.17 -9.52 15.16
N ASP A 579 -4.96 -9.19 16.44
CA ASP A 579 -3.79 -9.62 17.21
C ASP A 579 -4.15 -10.60 18.35
N GLY A 580 -5.44 -10.78 18.61
CA GLY A 580 -5.97 -11.71 19.61
C GLY A 580 -6.21 -13.12 19.05
N GLU A 581 -7.07 -13.89 19.72
CA GLU A 581 -7.47 -15.22 19.25
C GLU A 581 -8.12 -15.18 17.87
N ARG A 582 -8.04 -16.29 17.12
CA ARG A 582 -8.63 -16.41 15.78
C ARG A 582 -10.12 -16.05 15.81
N GLY A 583 -10.51 -15.06 15.00
CA GLY A 583 -11.90 -14.58 14.92
C GLY A 583 -12.29 -13.53 15.97
N ARG A 584 -11.39 -13.14 16.87
CA ARG A 584 -11.61 -12.06 17.86
C ARG A 584 -10.98 -10.74 17.40
N HIS A 585 -11.53 -10.18 16.32
CA HIS A 585 -11.22 -8.81 15.91
C HIS A 585 -11.78 -7.81 16.92
N TYR A 586 -11.03 -6.74 17.19
CA TYR A 586 -11.51 -5.61 17.99
C TYR A 586 -11.37 -4.29 17.25
N LEU A 587 -12.30 -3.37 17.49
CA LEU A 587 -12.35 -2.08 16.83
C LEU A 587 -11.28 -1.15 17.42
N VAL A 588 -10.37 -0.68 16.57
CA VAL A 588 -9.32 0.30 16.92
C VAL A 588 -9.82 1.71 16.70
N ALA A 589 -10.49 1.95 15.57
CA ALA A 589 -11.00 3.26 15.20
C ALA A 589 -12.16 3.15 14.20
N GLU A 590 -13.04 4.15 14.17
CA GLU A 590 -14.05 4.31 13.12
C GLU A 590 -14.38 5.78 12.86
N SER A 591 -14.83 6.07 11.63
CA SER A 591 -15.17 7.43 11.20
C SER A 591 -16.64 7.76 11.44
N PHE A 592 -16.90 9.03 11.71
CA PHE A 592 -18.25 9.62 11.78
C PHE A 592 -18.26 11.00 11.13
N LEU A 593 -19.42 11.39 10.60
CA LEU A 593 -19.69 12.80 10.30
C LEU A 593 -20.30 13.46 11.54
N LEU A 594 -19.58 14.43 12.10
CA LEU A 594 -19.94 15.17 13.31
C LEU A 594 -20.08 16.67 13.01
N SER A 595 -21.06 17.29 13.65
CA SER A 595 -21.20 18.75 13.67
C SER A 595 -20.11 19.42 14.53
N ASP A 596 -19.89 20.72 14.34
CA ASP A 596 -18.95 21.49 15.17
C ASP A 596 -19.28 21.39 16.67
N ARG A 597 -20.56 21.39 17.02
CA ARG A 597 -21.00 21.20 18.40
C ARG A 597 -20.57 19.85 18.97
N GLN A 598 -20.69 18.77 18.20
CA GLN A 598 -20.25 17.44 18.64
C GLN A 598 -18.72 17.36 18.75
N VAL A 599 -17.98 18.05 17.86
CA VAL A 599 -16.53 18.17 17.97
C VAL A 599 -16.12 18.91 19.25
N GLU A 600 -16.83 19.97 19.62
CA GLU A 600 -16.54 20.69 20.86
C GLU A 600 -16.80 19.82 22.09
N VAL A 601 -17.88 19.01 22.07
CA VAL A 601 -18.12 18.01 23.13
C VAL A 601 -16.95 17.02 23.25
N LEU A 602 -16.38 16.54 22.15
CA LEU A 602 -15.20 15.67 22.20
C LEU A 602 -14.00 16.35 22.86
N ARG A 603 -13.77 17.63 22.55
CA ARG A 603 -12.70 18.44 23.14
C ARG A 603 -12.88 18.63 24.63
N GLU A 604 -14.10 18.96 25.07
CA GLU A 604 -14.45 19.09 26.48
C GLU A 604 -14.24 17.78 27.22
N LYS A 605 -14.75 16.67 26.68
CA LYS A 605 -14.59 15.34 27.30
C LYS A 605 -13.14 14.90 27.40
N GLN A 606 -12.31 15.17 26.40
CA GLN A 606 -10.86 14.90 26.48
C GLN A 606 -10.15 15.78 27.50
N ARG A 607 -10.55 17.05 27.63
CA ARG A 607 -9.98 17.97 28.63
C ARG A 607 -10.33 17.52 30.05
N ASP A 608 -11.55 17.04 30.24
CA ASP A 608 -12.10 16.73 31.56
C ASP A 608 -11.88 15.26 31.97
N GLY A 609 -11.26 14.43 31.10
CA GLY A 609 -10.93 13.04 31.39
C GLY A 609 -12.11 12.07 31.27
N GLY A 610 -13.12 12.39 30.46
CA GLY A 610 -14.31 11.57 30.21
C GLY A 610 -14.51 11.20 28.74
N LEU A 611 -13.44 11.20 27.92
CA LEU A 611 -13.54 10.86 26.51
C LEU A 611 -13.93 9.39 26.30
N ALA A 612 -13.33 8.46 27.04
CA ALA A 612 -13.58 7.03 26.86
C ALA A 612 -15.05 6.66 27.09
N ASP A 613 -15.66 7.19 28.15
CA ASP A 613 -17.08 6.98 28.43
C ASP A 613 -17.97 7.61 27.37
N HIS A 614 -17.61 8.80 26.88
CA HIS A 614 -18.33 9.42 25.78
C HIS A 614 -18.24 8.59 24.49
N LEU A 615 -17.08 8.01 24.19
CA LEU A 615 -16.89 7.11 23.05
C LEU A 615 -17.74 5.83 23.18
N ARG A 616 -17.85 5.25 24.38
CA ARG A 616 -18.77 4.12 24.64
C ARG A 616 -20.22 4.48 24.35
N LEU A 617 -20.65 5.69 24.74
CA LEU A 617 -21.99 6.19 24.45
C LEU A 617 -22.20 6.39 22.94
N ILE A 618 -21.22 6.95 22.23
CA ILE A 618 -21.29 7.09 20.76
C ILE A 618 -21.50 5.71 20.13
N ILE A 619 -20.73 4.70 20.54
CA ILE A 619 -20.89 3.32 20.05
C ILE A 619 -22.32 2.81 20.36
N ALA A 620 -22.79 2.95 21.60
CA ALA A 620 -24.07 2.38 22.01
C ALA A 620 -25.30 3.05 21.38
N TRP A 621 -25.23 4.34 21.06
CA TRP A 621 -26.41 5.12 20.67
C TRP A 621 -26.46 5.52 19.19
N ARG A 622 -25.33 5.50 18.48
CA ARG A 622 -25.32 5.87 17.07
C ARG A 622 -25.64 4.69 16.17
N TYR A 623 -26.64 4.87 15.30
CA TYR A 623 -27.05 3.88 14.30
C TYR A 623 -25.96 3.56 13.25
N ASP A 624 -24.99 4.47 13.06
CA ASP A 624 -23.87 4.32 12.15
C ASP A 624 -22.58 3.85 12.85
N SER A 625 -22.64 3.41 14.12
CA SER A 625 -21.53 2.69 14.77
C SER A 625 -21.52 1.23 14.31
N LEU A 626 -20.33 0.73 13.96
CA LEU A 626 -20.20 -0.65 13.50
C LEU A 626 -20.49 -1.68 14.59
N LEU A 627 -20.04 -1.46 15.83
CA LEU A 627 -20.29 -2.42 16.90
C LEU A 627 -21.77 -2.48 17.27
N ASN A 628 -22.49 -1.35 17.17
CA ASN A 628 -23.94 -1.31 17.33
C ASN A 628 -24.65 -2.16 16.26
N ARG A 629 -24.30 -1.94 14.98
CA ARG A 629 -24.85 -2.74 13.88
C ARG A 629 -24.53 -4.22 14.03
N LEU A 630 -23.29 -4.55 14.41
CA LEU A 630 -22.87 -5.93 14.66
C LEU A 630 -23.54 -6.56 15.87
N SER A 631 -24.05 -5.77 16.82
CA SER A 631 -24.80 -6.29 17.95
C SER A 631 -26.25 -6.61 17.61
N LEU A 632 -26.76 -6.15 16.46
CA LEU A 632 -28.16 -6.33 16.04
C LEU A 632 -29.16 -5.84 17.12
N GLY A 633 -28.79 -4.81 17.89
CA GLY A 633 -29.59 -4.27 18.99
C GLY A 633 -29.48 -5.02 20.32
N ASP A 634 -28.74 -6.14 20.38
CA ASP A 634 -28.48 -6.89 21.61
C ASP A 634 -27.39 -6.20 22.46
N GLN A 635 -27.73 -5.88 23.72
CA GLN A 635 -26.83 -5.18 24.66
C GLN A 635 -25.73 -6.09 25.22
N ASP A 636 -26.02 -7.37 25.45
CA ASP A 636 -25.02 -8.33 25.94
C ASP A 636 -24.00 -8.62 24.85
N ARG A 637 -24.47 -8.74 23.61
CA ARG A 637 -23.60 -8.85 22.44
C ARG A 637 -22.75 -7.61 22.25
N LEU A 638 -23.30 -6.41 22.43
CA LEU A 638 -22.55 -5.15 22.36
C LEU A 638 -21.47 -5.09 23.45
N ALA A 639 -21.82 -5.44 24.69
CA ALA A 639 -20.87 -5.51 25.80
C ALA A 639 -19.73 -6.49 25.51
N GLY A 640 -20.05 -7.67 24.96
CA GLY A 640 -19.07 -8.65 24.51
C GLY A 640 -18.14 -8.14 23.39
N LEU A 641 -18.65 -7.36 22.43
CA LEU A 641 -17.86 -6.73 21.38
C LEU A 641 -16.92 -5.64 21.94
N LEU A 642 -17.42 -4.81 22.85
CA LEU A 642 -16.63 -3.77 23.53
C LEU A 642 -15.49 -4.38 24.37
N ALA A 643 -15.77 -5.48 25.07
CA ALA A 643 -14.80 -6.18 25.91
C ALA A 643 -13.63 -6.81 25.11
N ARG A 644 -13.74 -6.95 23.78
CA ARG A 644 -12.64 -7.42 22.94
C ARG A 644 -11.48 -6.43 22.85
N ASN A 645 -11.71 -5.13 23.07
CA ASN A 645 -10.62 -4.16 23.11
C ASN A 645 -9.96 -4.20 24.49
N PRO A 646 -8.72 -4.72 24.60
CA PRO A 646 -8.09 -5.01 25.89
C PRO A 646 -7.71 -3.75 26.69
N ALA A 647 -7.73 -2.57 26.05
CA ALA A 647 -7.25 -1.32 26.64
C ALA A 647 -8.14 -0.12 26.23
N PHE A 648 -9.47 -0.28 26.30
CA PHE A 648 -10.39 0.84 26.12
C PHE A 648 -10.48 1.66 27.40
N GLU A 649 -9.54 2.58 27.59
CA GLU A 649 -9.42 3.43 28.80
C GLU A 649 -9.05 4.87 28.44
N GLU A 650 -9.23 5.81 29.37
CA GLU A 650 -9.06 7.24 29.14
C GLU A 650 -7.66 7.62 28.63
N SER A 651 -6.61 6.93 29.10
CA SER A 651 -5.22 7.10 28.65
C SER A 651 -4.95 6.62 27.22
N ASN A 652 -5.87 5.86 26.63
CA ASN A 652 -5.68 5.16 25.37
C ASN A 652 -6.76 5.47 24.32
N VAL A 653 -7.54 6.52 24.51
CA VAL A 653 -8.52 7.00 23.52
C VAL A 653 -8.08 8.32 22.90
N ALA A 654 -8.45 8.54 21.64
CA ALA A 654 -8.12 9.75 20.90
C ALA A 654 -9.15 10.01 19.80
N TYR A 655 -8.95 11.06 19.03
CA TYR A 655 -9.69 11.32 17.81
C TYR A 655 -8.83 12.10 16.81
N GLN A 656 -9.19 12.07 15.54
CA GLN A 656 -8.66 12.94 14.48
C GLN A 656 -9.81 13.63 13.75
N ILE A 657 -9.59 14.87 13.29
CA ILE A 657 -10.61 15.70 12.68
C ILE A 657 -10.15 16.14 11.29
N TYR A 658 -11.01 15.90 10.31
CA TYR A 658 -10.85 16.24 8.91
C TYR A 658 -12.06 17.08 8.48
N PRO A 659 -11.91 18.41 8.35
CA PRO A 659 -13.00 19.28 7.92
C PRO A 659 -13.49 18.89 6.52
N VAL A 660 -14.82 18.83 6.34
CA VAL A 660 -15.49 18.57 5.06
C VAL A 660 -16.52 19.68 4.81
N GLN A 661 -17.08 19.76 3.60
CA GLN A 661 -17.98 20.87 3.21
C GLN A 661 -19.13 21.11 4.21
N ASN A 662 -19.70 20.05 4.78
CA ASN A 662 -20.86 20.10 5.67
C ASN A 662 -20.58 19.44 7.04
N GLY A 663 -19.52 19.89 7.72
CA GLY A 663 -19.18 19.44 9.07
C GLY A 663 -17.77 18.85 9.15
N ASN A 664 -17.60 17.86 10.04
CA ASN A 664 -16.29 17.27 10.31
C ASN A 664 -16.36 15.76 10.16
N ARG A 665 -15.47 15.22 9.33
CA ARG A 665 -15.17 13.80 9.39
C ARG A 665 -14.23 13.56 10.56
N VAL A 666 -14.70 12.80 11.53
CA VAL A 666 -13.96 12.52 12.76
C VAL A 666 -13.66 11.03 12.84
N LEU A 667 -12.39 10.68 12.91
CA LEU A 667 -11.95 9.33 13.25
C LEU A 667 -11.87 9.24 14.77
N LEU A 668 -12.78 8.49 15.39
CA LEU A 668 -12.71 8.18 16.81
C LEU A 668 -11.78 6.98 16.99
N ILE A 669 -10.82 7.10 17.91
CA ILE A 669 -9.79 6.11 18.17
C ILE A 669 -10.03 5.52 19.56
N TYR A 670 -10.40 4.25 19.60
CA TYR A 670 -10.70 3.50 20.82
C TYR A 670 -9.47 2.79 21.40
N ASN A 671 -8.37 2.73 20.63
CA ASN A 671 -7.08 2.20 21.07
C ASN A 671 -5.93 2.95 20.40
N THR A 672 -5.42 3.96 21.09
CA THR A 672 -4.39 4.90 20.60
C THR A 672 -3.04 4.23 20.42
N ARG A 673 -2.64 3.36 21.36
CA ARG A 673 -1.43 2.53 21.26
C ARG A 673 -1.46 1.71 19.99
N ARG A 674 -2.59 1.06 19.69
CA ARG A 674 -2.70 0.23 18.48
C ARG A 674 -2.73 1.03 17.19
N MET A 675 -3.34 2.21 17.20
CA MET A 675 -3.28 3.17 16.09
C MET A 675 -1.84 3.65 15.83
N ILE A 676 -1.07 3.90 16.89
CA ILE A 676 0.37 4.21 16.78
C ILE A 676 1.10 3.03 16.12
N ASP A 677 0.90 1.81 16.62
CA ASP A 677 1.54 0.61 16.08
C ASP A 677 1.21 0.40 14.60
N PHE A 678 -0.02 0.69 14.19
CA PHE A 678 -0.45 0.62 12.79
C PHE A 678 0.31 1.62 11.91
N VAL A 679 0.34 2.91 12.30
CA VAL A 679 1.02 3.97 11.53
C VAL A 679 2.53 3.74 11.48
N GLU A 680 3.13 3.23 12.55
CA GLU A 680 4.56 2.96 12.65
C GLU A 680 5.05 1.90 11.64
N LYS A 681 4.21 0.96 11.21
CA LYS A 681 4.58 -0.06 10.20
C LYS A 681 5.12 0.54 8.91
N ARG A 682 4.71 1.75 8.56
CA ARG A 682 5.19 2.47 7.37
C ARG A 682 6.70 2.75 7.41
N GLN A 683 7.29 2.72 8.60
CA GLN A 683 8.73 2.95 8.78
C GLN A 683 9.58 1.71 8.46
N LEU A 684 8.96 0.55 8.24
CA LEU A 684 9.65 -0.67 7.84
C LEU A 684 10.10 -0.61 6.38
N ASN A 685 11.14 -1.36 6.06
CA ASN A 685 11.68 -1.48 4.72
C ASN A 685 10.91 -2.52 3.88
N PRO A 686 10.22 -2.13 2.80
CA PRO A 686 9.49 -3.08 1.95
C PRO A 686 10.39 -3.93 1.06
N HIS A 687 11.69 -3.64 0.97
CA HIS A 687 12.66 -4.34 0.11
C HIS A 687 13.49 -5.39 0.86
N ALA A 688 13.16 -5.67 2.12
CA ALA A 688 13.82 -6.71 2.89
C ALA A 688 13.51 -8.11 2.33
N SER A 689 14.50 -9.00 2.34
CA SER A 689 14.32 -10.42 2.01
C SER A 689 14.11 -11.31 3.24
N GLY A 690 14.17 -10.74 4.44
CA GLY A 690 13.99 -11.38 5.74
C GLY A 690 13.53 -10.40 6.82
N GLU A 691 13.18 -10.91 8.00
CA GLU A 691 12.56 -10.13 9.08
C GLU A 691 13.50 -9.05 9.65
N GLU A 692 14.79 -9.39 9.85
CA GLU A 692 15.80 -8.45 10.35
C GLU A 692 15.95 -7.24 9.43
N GLY A 693 15.91 -7.46 8.11
CA GLY A 693 16.01 -6.41 7.10
C GLY A 693 14.83 -5.43 7.10
N LEU A 694 13.68 -5.79 7.68
CA LEU A 694 12.52 -4.89 7.77
C LEU A 694 12.83 -3.65 8.61
N LEU A 695 13.74 -3.74 9.58
CA LEU A 695 14.09 -2.63 10.46
C LEU A 695 15.14 -1.67 9.84
N HIS A 696 15.77 -2.04 8.73
CA HIS A 696 16.72 -1.15 8.05
C HIS A 696 16.00 0.13 7.58
N LYS A 697 16.52 1.32 7.90
CA LYS A 697 15.88 2.57 7.49
C LYS A 697 16.03 2.81 5.99
N PRO A 698 14.92 2.83 5.21
CA PRO A 698 14.99 3.23 3.82
C PRO A 698 15.39 4.71 3.71
N GLU A 699 15.83 5.13 2.52
CA GLU A 699 16.23 6.52 2.26
C GLU A 699 15.10 7.54 2.52
N ALA A 700 13.84 7.11 2.40
CA ALA A 700 12.66 7.90 2.74
C ALA A 700 12.58 8.29 4.23
N LEU A 701 13.35 7.62 5.09
CA LEU A 701 13.47 7.87 6.53
C LEU A 701 14.82 8.48 6.91
N ALA A 702 15.59 8.98 5.95
CA ALA A 702 16.90 9.59 6.21
C ALA A 702 16.87 10.80 7.17
N PHE A 703 15.69 11.40 7.39
CA PHE A 703 15.50 12.47 8.37
C PHE A 703 15.13 11.98 9.77
N HIS A 704 14.69 10.73 9.93
CA HIS A 704 14.18 10.22 11.20
C HIS A 704 15.33 9.79 12.11
N VAL A 705 15.64 10.64 13.09
CA VAL A 705 16.66 10.37 14.10
C VAL A 705 15.99 9.93 15.42
N ASP A 706 16.31 8.72 15.86
CA ASP A 706 15.93 8.19 17.18
C ASP A 706 17.13 8.30 18.11
N PRO A 707 17.12 9.14 19.16
CA PRO A 707 18.26 9.31 20.05
C PRO A 707 18.45 8.10 20.99
N HIS A 708 17.52 7.15 21.02
CA HIS A 708 17.56 5.98 21.88
C HIS A 708 18.03 4.71 21.14
N THR A 709 18.29 4.78 19.83
CA THR A 709 18.81 3.62 19.07
C THR A 709 20.33 3.54 19.17
N LYS A 710 20.85 2.30 19.27
CA LYS A 710 22.29 2.03 19.15
C LYS A 710 22.76 2.14 17.69
N GLU A 711 21.85 1.92 16.75
CA GLU A 711 22.14 1.89 15.31
C GLU A 711 21.21 2.88 14.58
N PRO A 712 21.67 4.09 14.25
CA PRO A 712 20.83 5.12 13.63
C PRO A 712 20.28 4.77 12.24
N TRP A 713 20.87 3.81 11.54
CA TRP A 713 20.36 3.23 10.29
C TRP A 713 19.30 2.13 10.50
N ILE A 714 18.97 1.78 11.75
CA ILE A 714 17.89 0.84 12.09
C ILE A 714 16.73 1.59 12.77
N THR A 715 15.49 1.28 12.39
CA THR A 715 14.29 1.81 13.03
C THR A 715 13.86 0.94 14.20
N ARG A 716 13.42 1.57 15.29
CA ARG A 716 12.83 0.91 16.45
C ARG A 716 11.32 1.20 16.45
N LEU A 717 10.51 0.16 16.26
CA LEU A 717 9.05 0.32 16.18
C LEU A 717 8.35 -0.35 17.35
N GLN A 718 7.11 0.12 17.61
CA GLN A 718 6.12 -0.59 18.38
C GLN A 718 6.57 -0.90 19.81
N GLY A 719 7.38 -0.01 20.39
CA GLY A 719 7.85 -0.11 21.76
C GLY A 719 8.73 -1.32 22.06
N SER A 720 9.32 -1.96 21.03
CA SER A 720 10.28 -3.04 21.21
C SER A 720 11.35 -2.63 22.22
N GLN A 721 11.74 -3.53 23.14
CA GLN A 721 12.86 -3.22 24.03
C GLN A 721 14.15 -3.18 23.20
N SER A 722 14.97 -2.17 23.44
CA SER A 722 16.31 -2.11 22.85
C SER A 722 17.12 -3.26 23.45
N GLY A 723 17.52 -4.23 22.62
CA GLY A 723 18.55 -5.21 22.96
C GLY A 723 19.87 -4.54 23.29
#